data_AF-A0A1W0A3Y8-F1
#
_entry.id   AF-A0A1W0A3Y8-F1
#
_cell.length_a   1.000
_cell.length_b   1.000
_cell.length_c   1.000
_cell.angle_alpha   90.00
_cell.angle_beta   90.00
_cell.angle_gamma   90.00
#
_symmetry.space_group_name_H-M   'P 1'
#
loop_
_entity.id
_entity.type
_entity.pdbx_description
1 polymer ?
#
loop_
_entity_poly.entity_id
_entity_poly.type
_entity_poly.pdbx_seq_one_letter_code
_entity_poly.pdbx_strand_id
1 'polypeptide(L)'
;QSRNYFIFEFTSKTAMQQTTCLSGLAFMALVSASVTQVHIGLSSEAVGCKDGVSVAFASDSTSSLEVKYGVGATDKSATTTFSHYDINSPNYTYSSPTFHTAMLCNLLSNTQYKYTVQDFSGSFKSIPEASKKTVLSVVGDIGLDVIGDTVNNILSDLKGSTPDAIIIAGDWAYANGCHKDWDKWMKSTQAMFSKVPMLGINGNHEVIVAGGIIHAQPECLSEMYTGYINRIVTPITPEASKDFRTWYSKDIGNIHAIFLDDYTGIIGPNNIGSDYWFQHRNQQFEFLKKDLASVDRTKTPYIIVFKHNTYYSSWVKHQCQCSSVKFEIDDPESCWKGNYYMNQTAGAGELGDTRAEPHCGLQAKFEDVYMQYGVDAVIAGHVHCYERTAPIYKNKINPDGITYITVGTGGHGHYQGAISPIQEWSKSMSDSYYGMSRVIADDDKMTIHFRANGETTTLFDSVEIPRRKSLLAKHYTTCFFTLIGIWYFAMMFYCRLVTLLVVLALAIGSEVWKNWDTRQICYPETHLRPSSLAELQTIVKNSDSIRVAGRGHSFSPIVLTNQTLISLENLVQLIEFTQDTITVQGGMPLHVINEILAQHGRALPNVGAVAVQTAAGATQTGTHGTGNTGAISAGIVGMEIVVANGTTVHLRQSNLLDAARVAMGTLGVISSITFQHVPLWTMEQITFTMPYDEFVMDLRKLQQTFERLQWYMMGLPKDNTVTVLLRVNTTAPITTGCWNNTFTSVPVTPPPLGWSQWPDSVKSCVDVSYKTLGRVGENNTKLFTEMEMMVGAEDDLGGLEKIMQLHADLAASHDPSIQLFLGVRYVEADSIWLSPFYNRKTAVFSTILYAGPENVTKELSLYHHGMQDIMYSNYQARPHPGKVNYFTAEMMQQVYPRFDEFVALQLEWDPTGKFMNEYTKGLLVVQTKSSNLLTIPLSILGGIIALGIFSVWFQQYRRKQYYQAI
;
A
#
# COMPACT_ATOMS: atom_id res chain seq x y z
N GLN A 1 24.69 18.59 -83.63
CA GLN A 1 23.54 18.35 -84.52
C GLN A 1 22.87 17.04 -84.07
N SER A 2 21.62 17.16 -83.60
CA SER A 2 20.50 16.20 -83.66
C SER A 2 20.69 14.68 -83.52
N ARG A 3 19.74 14.10 -82.74
CA ARG A 3 19.15 12.73 -82.81
C ARG A 3 19.97 11.60 -82.17
N ASN A 4 19.38 10.53 -81.63
CA ASN A 4 18.07 10.17 -81.06
C ASN A 4 18.22 8.68 -80.64
N TYR A 5 17.62 8.29 -79.51
CA TYR A 5 16.98 6.98 -79.23
C TYR A 5 17.82 5.67 -79.09
N PHE A 6 17.89 5.20 -77.84
CA PHE A 6 17.31 3.95 -77.28
C PHE A 6 17.89 2.52 -77.56
N ILE A 7 18.09 1.80 -76.42
CA ILE A 7 17.96 0.36 -76.10
C ILE A 7 19.05 -0.63 -76.59
N PHE A 8 19.78 -1.26 -75.66
CA PHE A 8 19.56 -2.67 -75.25
C PHE A 8 20.46 -3.10 -74.08
N GLU A 9 19.84 -3.73 -73.08
CA GLU A 9 20.46 -4.53 -72.02
C GLU A 9 21.14 -5.77 -72.60
N PHE A 10 22.28 -6.18 -72.03
CA PHE A 10 22.54 -7.59 -71.71
C PHE A 10 23.51 -7.69 -70.52
N THR A 11 23.06 -8.46 -69.53
CA THR A 11 23.74 -8.86 -68.29
C THR A 11 24.90 -9.84 -68.50
N SER A 12 26.01 -9.69 -67.79
CA SER A 12 26.67 -10.76 -66.99
C SER A 12 27.87 -10.17 -66.21
N LYS A 13 27.82 -10.19 -64.87
CA LYS A 13 28.56 -11.07 -63.95
C LYS A 13 30.04 -10.71 -63.67
N THR A 14 30.25 -10.29 -62.41
CA THR A 14 31.35 -10.67 -61.50
C THR A 14 32.80 -10.40 -61.91
N ALA A 15 33.46 -9.50 -61.18
CA ALA A 15 34.44 -9.83 -60.12
C ALA A 15 35.59 -8.82 -60.03
N MET A 16 35.90 -8.48 -58.77
CA MET A 16 37.22 -8.21 -58.20
C MET A 16 38.01 -6.94 -58.60
N GLN A 17 38.02 -6.06 -57.58
CA GLN A 17 39.21 -5.58 -56.86
C GLN A 17 40.08 -4.46 -57.47
N GLN A 18 40.12 -3.42 -56.64
CA GLN A 18 41.28 -2.68 -56.17
C GLN A 18 41.73 -1.42 -56.95
N THR A 19 41.34 -0.29 -56.33
CA THR A 19 42.20 0.83 -55.90
C THR A 19 43.13 1.44 -56.93
N THR A 20 42.84 2.69 -57.28
CA THR A 20 43.46 3.86 -56.65
C THR A 20 42.80 5.11 -57.25
N CYS A 21 42.33 6.04 -56.41
CA CYS A 21 42.01 7.37 -56.92
C CYS A 21 42.34 8.47 -55.91
N LEU A 22 42.97 9.46 -56.53
CA LEU A 22 43.48 10.74 -56.06
C LEU A 22 42.64 11.48 -55.02
N SER A 23 43.39 12.18 -54.18
CA SER A 23 43.08 13.45 -53.53
C SER A 23 42.08 14.34 -54.30
N GLY A 24 40.93 14.58 -53.67
CA GLY A 24 40.06 15.73 -53.94
C GLY A 24 39.78 16.45 -52.62
N LEU A 25 40.45 17.59 -52.39
CA LEU A 25 40.13 18.53 -51.34
C LEU A 25 38.75 19.14 -51.64
N ALA A 26 37.70 18.54 -51.08
CA ALA A 26 36.41 19.20 -50.96
C ALA A 26 36.47 20.08 -49.69
N PHE A 27 36.58 21.39 -49.87
CA PHE A 27 36.14 22.35 -48.86
C PHE A 27 34.63 22.17 -48.70
N MET A 28 34.20 21.25 -47.83
CA MET A 28 32.85 21.30 -47.29
C MET A 28 32.78 22.53 -46.40
N ALA A 29 32.10 23.58 -46.88
CA ALA A 29 31.55 24.55 -45.96
C ALA A 29 30.63 23.76 -45.01
N LEU A 30 31.07 23.59 -43.76
CA LEU A 30 30.25 23.07 -42.68
C LEU A 30 29.08 24.04 -42.51
N VAL A 31 27.96 23.76 -43.19
CA VAL A 31 26.67 24.36 -42.83
C VAL A 31 26.39 23.85 -41.43
N SER A 32 26.52 24.71 -40.42
CA SER A 32 26.14 24.34 -39.05
C SER A 32 24.68 23.92 -39.08
N ALA A 33 24.37 22.73 -38.60
CA ALA A 33 22.99 22.25 -38.52
C ALA A 33 22.16 23.26 -37.72
N SER A 34 21.04 23.74 -38.28
CA SER A 34 20.19 24.71 -37.58
C SER A 34 19.52 24.05 -36.38
N VAL A 35 19.62 24.69 -35.22
CA VAL A 35 19.00 24.18 -33.99
C VAL A 35 17.66 24.87 -33.74
N THR A 36 16.62 24.07 -33.44
CA THR A 36 15.29 24.56 -33.08
C THR A 36 14.71 23.76 -31.90
N GLN A 37 13.53 24.13 -31.42
CA GLN A 37 12.85 23.47 -30.30
C GLN A 37 13.74 23.38 -29.04
N VAL A 38 14.48 24.43 -28.70
CA VAL A 38 15.40 24.42 -27.55
C VAL A 38 14.66 24.59 -26.24
N HIS A 39 14.77 23.59 -25.36
CA HIS A 39 14.08 23.51 -24.09
C HIS A 39 15.05 23.03 -23.01
N ILE A 40 14.88 23.53 -21.80
CA ILE A 40 15.65 23.09 -20.65
C ILE A 40 14.76 22.47 -19.58
N GLY A 41 15.17 21.31 -19.08
CA GLY A 41 14.47 20.55 -18.04
C GLY A 41 15.32 20.41 -16.79
N LEU A 42 14.68 20.22 -15.63
CA LEU A 42 15.41 19.84 -14.41
C LEU A 42 15.74 18.35 -14.42
N SER A 43 16.95 18.00 -14.01
CA SER A 43 17.37 16.60 -13.88
C SER A 43 17.47 16.15 -12.42
N SER A 44 17.72 14.86 -12.22
CA SER A 44 17.91 14.27 -10.90
C SER A 44 18.97 13.16 -10.94
N GLU A 45 19.28 12.60 -9.76
CA GLU A 45 20.12 11.42 -9.64
C GLU A 45 19.55 10.21 -10.41
N ALA A 46 18.24 10.13 -10.63
CA ALA A 46 17.62 9.03 -11.38
C ALA A 46 18.09 8.95 -12.85
N VAL A 47 18.61 10.05 -13.40
CA VAL A 47 19.22 10.11 -14.74
C VAL A 47 20.74 10.36 -14.65
N GLY A 48 21.35 10.09 -13.49
CA GLY A 48 22.79 10.27 -13.26
C GLY A 48 23.25 11.74 -13.24
N CYS A 49 22.33 12.68 -13.04
CA CYS A 49 22.60 14.11 -13.12
C CYS A 49 21.90 14.86 -11.99
N LYS A 50 22.39 14.69 -10.76
CA LYS A 50 21.82 15.32 -9.57
C LYS A 50 21.89 16.84 -9.64
N ASP A 51 20.75 17.46 -9.34
CA ASP A 51 20.56 18.93 -9.31
C ASP A 51 21.08 19.65 -10.57
N GLY A 52 21.05 18.94 -11.70
CA GLY A 52 21.47 19.43 -13.00
C GLY A 52 20.32 19.97 -13.85
N VAL A 53 20.67 20.31 -15.08
CA VAL A 53 19.72 20.78 -16.11
C VAL A 53 19.97 19.99 -17.39
N SER A 54 18.92 19.56 -18.07
CA SER A 54 18.99 19.05 -19.44
C SER A 54 18.86 20.21 -20.43
N VAL A 55 19.59 20.16 -21.53
CA VAL A 55 19.36 21.00 -22.72
C VAL A 55 18.92 20.08 -23.84
N ALA A 56 17.64 20.16 -24.20
CA ALA A 56 17.01 19.36 -25.24
C ALA A 56 16.66 20.23 -26.46
N PHE A 57 16.91 19.73 -27.67
CA PHE A 57 16.66 20.48 -28.90
C PHE A 57 16.55 19.58 -30.13
N ALA A 58 15.95 20.09 -31.21
CA ALA A 58 15.85 19.43 -32.49
C ALA A 58 16.91 19.94 -33.47
N SER A 59 17.48 19.05 -34.29
CA SER A 59 18.37 19.41 -35.40
C SER A 59 18.30 18.41 -36.55
N ASP A 60 18.89 18.76 -37.70
CA ASP A 60 19.04 17.86 -38.85
C ASP A 60 20.27 16.93 -38.71
N SER A 61 21.06 17.06 -37.64
CA SER A 61 22.20 16.18 -37.38
C SER A 61 21.72 14.79 -36.94
N THR A 62 22.30 13.74 -37.50
CA THR A 62 22.11 12.35 -37.06
C THR A 62 23.27 11.83 -36.22
N SER A 63 24.02 12.76 -35.61
CA SER A 63 25.21 12.48 -34.80
C SER A 63 25.20 13.32 -33.53
N SER A 64 25.88 12.84 -32.47
CA SER A 64 26.02 13.59 -31.23
C SER A 64 26.61 14.98 -31.47
N LEU A 65 26.02 15.98 -30.83
CA LEU A 65 26.45 17.37 -30.84
C LEU A 65 27.05 17.74 -29.48
N GLU A 66 27.71 18.88 -29.43
CA GLU A 66 28.30 19.41 -28.20
C GLU A 66 27.51 20.64 -27.72
N VAL A 67 27.08 20.63 -26.47
CA VAL A 67 26.53 21.79 -25.77
C VAL A 67 27.63 22.35 -24.88
N LYS A 68 28.05 23.59 -25.14
CA LYS A 68 29.03 24.28 -24.29
C LYS A 68 28.31 25.17 -23.29
N TYR A 69 28.77 25.21 -22.04
CA TYR A 69 28.10 25.95 -20.97
C TYR A 69 29.07 26.47 -19.90
N GLY A 70 28.66 27.49 -19.16
CA GLY A 70 29.47 28.07 -18.07
C GLY A 70 28.85 29.34 -17.46
N VAL A 71 29.46 29.82 -16.38
CA VAL A 71 29.11 31.09 -15.72
C VAL A 71 29.77 32.29 -16.44
N GLY A 72 30.80 32.04 -17.26
CA GLY A 72 31.56 33.02 -18.05
C GLY A 72 31.70 32.60 -19.54
N ALA A 73 32.89 32.77 -20.14
CA ALA A 73 33.20 32.12 -21.43
C ALA A 73 32.98 30.60 -21.28
N THR A 74 32.57 29.92 -22.35
CA THR A 74 31.99 28.57 -22.30
C THR A 74 33.01 27.47 -21.95
N ASP A 75 33.37 27.36 -20.66
CA ASP A 75 34.49 26.53 -20.16
C ASP A 75 34.20 25.03 -20.02
N LYS A 76 32.93 24.62 -20.02
CA LYS A 76 32.51 23.22 -19.94
C LYS A 76 31.77 22.81 -21.21
N SER A 77 31.78 21.51 -21.50
CA SER A 77 30.94 20.94 -22.54
C SER A 77 30.29 19.63 -22.12
N ALA A 78 29.16 19.32 -22.76
CA ALA A 78 28.42 18.08 -22.60
C ALA A 78 28.05 17.56 -23.98
N THR A 79 28.32 16.28 -24.22
CA THR A 79 27.93 15.59 -25.46
C THR A 79 26.47 15.17 -25.39
N THR A 80 25.73 15.38 -26.48
CA THR A 80 24.32 15.01 -26.53
C THR A 80 24.14 13.52 -26.81
N THR A 81 23.19 12.88 -26.13
CA THR A 81 22.49 11.73 -26.71
C THR A 81 21.54 12.22 -27.79
N PHE A 82 21.15 11.35 -28.72
CA PHE A 82 20.18 11.70 -29.75
C PHE A 82 19.24 10.55 -30.09
N SER A 83 18.02 10.89 -30.48
CA SER A 83 16.96 9.96 -30.86
C SER A 83 16.08 10.58 -31.94
N HIS A 84 15.40 9.72 -32.70
CA HIS A 84 14.28 10.09 -33.54
C HIS A 84 13.21 9.01 -33.41
N TYR A 85 11.98 9.33 -33.77
CA TYR A 85 10.90 8.36 -33.80
C TYR A 85 9.98 8.60 -34.99
N ASP A 86 9.36 7.52 -35.46
CA ASP A 86 8.41 7.52 -36.55
C ASP A 86 7.04 7.08 -36.04
N ILE A 87 6.00 7.65 -36.65
CA ILE A 87 4.61 7.29 -36.46
C ILE A 87 4.12 6.82 -37.80
N ASN A 88 3.66 5.57 -37.83
CA ASN A 88 3.14 4.95 -39.04
C ASN A 88 1.78 4.32 -38.74
N SER A 89 0.72 4.99 -39.17
CA SER A 89 -0.65 4.51 -39.08
C SER A 89 -1.31 4.57 -40.45
N PRO A 90 -2.42 3.83 -40.68
CA PRO A 90 -3.06 3.76 -42.00
C PRO A 90 -3.40 5.12 -42.62
N ASN A 91 -3.70 6.13 -41.80
CA ASN A 91 -4.19 7.44 -42.24
C ASN A 91 -3.26 8.61 -41.86
N TYR A 92 -2.20 8.36 -41.10
CA TYR A 92 -1.26 9.39 -40.65
C TYR A 92 0.16 8.84 -40.52
N THR A 93 1.09 9.51 -41.19
CA THR A 93 2.52 9.25 -41.07
C THR A 93 3.27 10.51 -40.64
N TYR A 94 4.26 10.33 -39.78
CA TYR A 94 5.10 11.41 -39.29
C TYR A 94 6.49 10.86 -38.93
N SER A 95 7.52 11.61 -39.29
CA SER A 95 8.90 11.36 -38.85
C SER A 95 9.36 12.58 -38.06
N SER A 96 9.86 12.36 -36.85
CA SER A 96 10.36 13.45 -36.02
C SER A 96 11.68 14.01 -36.57
N PRO A 97 12.04 15.27 -36.26
CA PRO A 97 13.44 15.68 -36.35
C PRO A 97 14.30 14.84 -35.38
N THR A 98 15.63 14.90 -35.52
CA THR A 98 16.51 14.30 -34.52
C THR A 98 16.48 15.17 -33.25
N PHE A 99 16.04 14.59 -32.14
CA PHE A 99 16.12 15.21 -30.82
C PHE A 99 17.45 14.91 -30.17
N HIS A 100 18.07 15.93 -29.62
CA HIS A 100 19.33 15.87 -28.90
C HIS A 100 19.08 16.25 -27.44
N THR A 101 19.72 15.57 -26.50
CA THR A 101 19.69 15.92 -25.08
C THR A 101 21.11 15.91 -24.50
N ALA A 102 21.54 17.03 -23.93
CA ALA A 102 22.75 17.12 -23.12
C ALA A 102 22.41 17.29 -21.65
N MET A 103 23.09 16.57 -20.77
CA MET A 103 22.95 16.69 -19.32
C MET A 103 24.05 17.58 -18.75
N LEU A 104 23.67 18.71 -18.16
CA LEU A 104 24.57 19.69 -17.54
C LEU A 104 24.54 19.46 -16.04
N CYS A 105 25.46 18.63 -15.55
CA CYS A 105 25.49 18.19 -14.15
C CYS A 105 26.49 19.00 -13.31
N ASN A 106 26.42 18.86 -11.98
CA ASN A 106 27.33 19.54 -11.03
C ASN A 106 27.31 21.07 -11.20
N LEU A 107 26.12 21.63 -11.35
CA LEU A 107 25.89 23.08 -11.42
C LEU A 107 25.92 23.67 -10.01
N LEU A 108 26.43 24.88 -9.88
CA LEU A 108 26.29 25.66 -8.65
C LEU A 108 24.83 26.07 -8.52
N SER A 109 24.27 26.03 -7.31
CA SER A 109 22.89 26.43 -7.05
C SER A 109 22.68 27.92 -7.31
N ASN A 110 21.45 28.31 -7.67
CA ASN A 110 21.02 29.70 -7.82
C ASN A 110 21.94 30.57 -8.69
N THR A 111 22.57 29.98 -9.71
CA THR A 111 23.66 30.58 -10.51
C THR A 111 23.22 30.74 -11.96
N GLN A 112 23.56 31.88 -12.57
CA GLN A 112 23.28 32.14 -13.98
C GLN A 112 24.33 31.45 -14.86
N TYR A 113 23.85 30.55 -15.73
CA TYR A 113 24.64 29.89 -16.76
C TYR A 113 24.28 30.42 -18.14
N LYS A 114 25.27 30.46 -19.03
CA LYS A 114 25.12 30.60 -20.48
C LYS A 114 25.42 29.26 -21.13
N TYR A 115 24.72 28.95 -22.22
CA TYR A 115 24.99 27.78 -23.02
C TYR A 115 24.86 28.08 -24.50
N THR A 116 25.61 27.34 -25.31
CA THR A 116 25.65 27.49 -26.77
C THR A 116 25.63 26.12 -27.42
N VAL A 117 24.84 25.99 -28.48
CA VAL A 117 24.82 24.80 -29.33
C VAL A 117 24.62 25.22 -30.77
N GLN A 118 25.58 24.88 -31.63
CA GLN A 118 25.63 25.36 -33.01
C GLN A 118 25.42 26.89 -33.09
N ASP A 119 24.37 27.33 -33.79
CA ASP A 119 23.97 28.72 -33.98
C ASP A 119 23.10 29.29 -32.85
N PHE A 120 22.61 28.44 -31.93
CA PHE A 120 21.77 28.86 -30.82
C PHE A 120 22.60 29.21 -29.56
N SER A 121 22.21 30.30 -28.89
CA SER A 121 22.75 30.71 -27.59
C SER A 121 21.63 31.04 -26.63
N GLY A 122 21.73 30.54 -25.41
CA GLY A 122 20.75 30.76 -24.34
C GLY A 122 21.40 30.97 -22.98
N SER A 123 20.56 31.25 -21.99
CA SER A 123 21.02 31.39 -20.61
C SER A 123 19.91 30.97 -19.65
N PHE A 124 20.26 30.30 -18.57
CA PHE A 124 19.32 29.86 -17.54
C PHE A 124 19.90 30.05 -16.15
N LYS A 125 19.03 30.12 -15.17
CA LYS A 125 19.40 30.14 -13.75
C LYS A 125 19.19 28.73 -13.19
N SER A 126 20.22 28.15 -12.59
CA SER A 126 20.07 26.88 -11.87
C SER A 126 19.19 27.08 -10.63
N ILE A 127 18.52 26.01 -10.21
CA ILE A 127 17.57 26.08 -9.09
C ILE A 127 18.26 26.41 -7.76
N PRO A 128 17.53 26.99 -6.79
CA PRO A 128 18.00 27.15 -5.43
C PRO A 128 18.36 25.80 -4.79
N GLU A 129 19.36 25.80 -3.91
CA GLU A 129 19.61 24.65 -3.03
C GLU A 129 18.48 24.48 -2.01
N ALA A 130 18.36 23.28 -1.44
CA ALA A 130 17.35 23.01 -0.43
C ALA A 130 17.43 23.97 0.77
N SER A 131 16.30 24.26 1.41
CA SER A 131 16.16 25.27 2.49
C SER A 131 16.30 26.73 2.02
N LYS A 132 16.08 27.02 0.73
CA LYS A 132 16.09 28.37 0.18
C LYS A 132 14.76 28.72 -0.45
N LYS A 133 14.43 30.02 -0.41
CA LYS A 133 13.29 30.61 -1.12
C LYS A 133 13.18 30.04 -2.53
N THR A 134 11.99 29.58 -2.86
CA THR A 134 11.69 28.96 -4.17
C THR A 134 10.51 29.64 -4.81
N VAL A 135 10.63 29.92 -6.11
CA VAL A 135 9.56 30.51 -6.91
C VAL A 135 9.25 29.59 -8.08
N LEU A 136 8.01 29.10 -8.16
CA LEU A 136 7.53 28.28 -9.28
C LEU A 136 6.40 29.01 -10.01
N SER A 137 6.43 29.01 -11.34
CA SER A 137 5.24 29.29 -12.14
C SER A 137 4.58 27.96 -12.50
N VAL A 138 3.28 27.82 -12.28
CA VAL A 138 2.51 26.60 -12.51
C VAL A 138 1.35 26.92 -13.44
N VAL A 139 1.16 26.09 -14.45
CA VAL A 139 0.10 26.23 -15.45
C VAL A 139 -0.34 24.83 -15.88
N GLY A 140 -1.62 24.60 -16.10
CA GLY A 140 -2.11 23.38 -16.75
C GLY A 140 -2.66 23.70 -18.12
N ASP A 141 -2.73 22.72 -19.02
CA ASP A 141 -3.58 22.80 -20.21
C ASP A 141 -3.16 23.91 -21.20
N ILE A 142 -1.87 23.93 -21.58
CA ILE A 142 -1.31 24.98 -22.45
C ILE A 142 -1.59 24.70 -23.93
N GLY A 143 -2.77 25.08 -24.41
CA GLY A 143 -3.11 25.02 -25.84
C GLY A 143 -2.34 26.01 -26.72
N LEU A 144 -2.29 25.71 -28.03
CA LEU A 144 -1.65 26.58 -29.04
C LEU A 144 -2.38 27.92 -29.26
N ASP A 145 -3.68 27.99 -28.98
CA ASP A 145 -4.54 29.10 -29.41
C ASP A 145 -4.24 30.44 -28.71
N VAL A 146 -3.88 30.40 -27.42
CA VAL A 146 -3.51 31.61 -26.64
C VAL A 146 -2.15 31.49 -25.95
N ILE A 147 -1.29 30.63 -26.50
CA ILE A 147 0.02 30.31 -25.92
C ILE A 147 0.90 31.55 -25.69
N GLY A 148 0.79 32.56 -26.56
CA GLY A 148 1.56 33.80 -26.45
C GLY A 148 1.28 34.59 -25.17
N ASP A 149 0.00 34.78 -24.83
CA ASP A 149 -0.39 35.53 -23.63
C ASP A 149 -0.05 34.77 -22.35
N THR A 150 -0.24 33.44 -22.35
CA THR A 150 0.15 32.57 -21.25
C THR A 150 1.66 32.60 -21.03
N VAL A 151 2.46 32.46 -22.10
CA VAL A 151 3.93 32.54 -22.04
C VAL A 151 4.40 33.90 -21.50
N ASN A 152 3.82 34.99 -21.99
CA ASN A 152 4.13 36.33 -21.49
C ASN A 152 3.78 36.48 -20.01
N ASN A 153 2.63 35.96 -19.57
CA ASN A 153 2.21 35.98 -18.19
C ASN A 153 3.17 35.18 -17.28
N ILE A 154 3.55 33.96 -17.69
CA ILE A 154 4.48 33.10 -16.94
C ILE A 154 5.82 33.80 -16.67
N LEU A 155 6.37 34.47 -17.69
CA LEU A 155 7.67 35.13 -17.64
C LEU A 155 7.65 36.51 -16.96
N SER A 156 6.52 37.18 -16.97
CA SER A 156 6.42 38.52 -16.36
C SER A 156 6.62 38.49 -14.85
N ASP A 157 7.17 39.59 -14.32
CA ASP A 157 7.33 39.77 -12.89
C ASP A 157 5.97 39.65 -12.19
N LEU A 158 5.96 38.96 -11.05
CA LEU A 158 4.82 38.96 -10.15
C LEU A 158 5.32 39.09 -8.72
N LYS A 159 4.99 40.21 -8.06
CA LYS A 159 5.42 40.53 -6.70
C LYS A 159 6.96 40.57 -6.55
N GLY A 160 7.68 41.09 -7.55
CA GLY A 160 9.14 41.18 -7.51
C GLY A 160 9.82 39.81 -7.57
N SER A 161 9.16 38.81 -8.16
CA SER A 161 9.67 37.44 -8.26
C SER A 161 9.76 37.00 -9.72
N THR A 162 10.83 36.26 -10.01
CA THR A 162 11.04 35.51 -11.25
C THR A 162 11.02 34.02 -10.94
N PRO A 163 10.39 33.17 -11.76
CA PRO A 163 10.34 31.74 -11.49
C PRO A 163 11.73 31.10 -11.62
N ASP A 164 12.07 30.24 -10.66
CA ASP A 164 13.23 29.35 -10.71
C ASP A 164 12.95 28.13 -11.60
N ALA A 165 11.69 27.72 -11.71
CA ALA A 165 11.22 26.69 -12.63
C ALA A 165 9.76 26.91 -13.05
N ILE A 166 9.38 26.33 -14.19
CA ILE A 166 8.01 26.29 -14.70
C ILE A 166 7.48 24.86 -14.58
N ILE A 167 6.27 24.72 -14.05
CA ILE A 167 5.60 23.44 -13.87
C ILE A 167 4.37 23.37 -14.78
N ILE A 168 4.29 22.30 -15.58
CA ILE A 168 3.09 21.98 -16.37
C ILE A 168 2.28 20.89 -15.65
N ALA A 169 1.06 21.23 -15.24
CA ALA A 169 0.13 20.35 -14.53
C ALA A 169 -0.81 19.61 -15.51
N GLY A 170 -0.23 18.91 -16.48
CA GLY A 170 -0.96 18.13 -17.49
C GLY A 170 -1.31 18.89 -18.78
N ASP A 171 -1.78 18.11 -19.76
CA ASP A 171 -2.03 18.42 -21.19
C ASP A 171 -1.06 19.46 -21.81
N TRP A 172 -0.12 18.96 -22.61
CA TRP A 172 0.97 19.76 -23.15
C TRP A 172 0.56 20.38 -24.49
N ALA A 173 0.73 19.62 -25.57
CA ALA A 173 0.59 20.15 -26.92
C ALA A 173 -0.85 20.03 -27.46
N TYR A 174 -1.74 19.34 -26.74
CA TYR A 174 -3.05 18.91 -27.26
C TYR A 174 -2.93 18.17 -28.60
N ALA A 175 -1.80 17.48 -28.81
CA ALA A 175 -1.48 16.90 -30.11
C ALA A 175 -2.41 15.74 -30.48
N ASN A 176 -3.01 15.04 -29.50
CA ASN A 176 -3.94 13.93 -29.74
C ASN A 176 -3.37 12.89 -30.73
N GLY A 177 -2.06 12.66 -30.69
CA GLY A 177 -1.33 11.77 -31.60
C GLY A 177 -1.00 12.35 -32.99
N CYS A 178 -1.43 13.57 -33.30
CA CYS A 178 -0.94 14.33 -34.45
C CYS A 178 0.39 15.02 -34.09
N HIS A 179 1.49 14.28 -34.13
CA HIS A 179 2.82 14.73 -33.67
C HIS A 179 3.41 15.98 -34.37
N LYS A 180 2.84 16.46 -35.48
CA LYS A 180 3.18 17.78 -36.04
C LYS A 180 2.81 18.92 -35.10
N ASP A 181 1.80 18.75 -34.25
CA ASP A 181 1.38 19.78 -33.30
C ASP A 181 2.34 19.89 -32.12
N TRP A 182 3.00 18.79 -31.73
CA TRP A 182 4.17 18.85 -30.86
C TRP A 182 5.27 19.74 -31.42
N ASP A 183 5.58 19.67 -32.73
CA ASP A 183 6.60 20.55 -33.33
C ASP A 183 6.20 22.02 -33.26
N LYS A 184 4.91 22.33 -33.50
CA LYS A 184 4.39 23.71 -33.41
C LYS A 184 4.47 24.21 -31.97
N TRP A 185 4.06 23.38 -31.02
CA TRP A 185 4.06 23.72 -29.60
C TRP A 185 5.47 23.99 -29.10
N MET A 186 6.40 23.05 -29.33
CA MET A 186 7.81 23.21 -28.96
C MET A 186 8.43 24.47 -29.58
N LYS A 187 8.17 24.77 -30.85
CA LYS A 187 8.66 26.01 -31.47
C LYS A 187 8.07 27.26 -30.81
N SER A 188 6.80 27.23 -30.45
CA SER A 188 6.08 28.37 -29.86
C SER A 188 6.49 28.63 -28.41
N THR A 189 6.88 27.59 -27.66
CA THR A 189 7.29 27.69 -26.26
C THR A 189 8.80 27.85 -26.05
N GLN A 190 9.61 27.64 -27.08
CA GLN A 190 11.08 27.76 -27.03
C GLN A 190 11.54 29.09 -26.39
N ALA A 191 10.89 30.21 -26.69
CA ALA A 191 11.31 31.53 -26.18
C ALA A 191 11.31 31.61 -24.63
N MET A 192 10.46 30.81 -23.99
CA MET A 192 10.32 30.68 -22.55
C MET A 192 11.20 29.55 -22.00
N PHE A 193 11.03 28.36 -22.56
CA PHE A 193 11.67 27.15 -22.06
C PHE A 193 13.13 26.99 -22.44
N SER A 194 13.69 27.86 -23.28
CA SER A 194 15.15 27.97 -23.46
C SER A 194 15.83 28.77 -22.32
N LYS A 195 15.05 29.43 -21.45
CA LYS A 195 15.54 30.35 -20.42
C LYS A 195 15.21 29.90 -18.99
N VAL A 196 14.05 29.30 -18.80
CA VAL A 196 13.60 28.83 -17.48
C VAL A 196 13.43 27.31 -17.52
N PRO A 197 14.08 26.56 -16.62
CA PRO A 197 13.93 25.11 -16.55
C PRO A 197 12.48 24.71 -16.32
N MET A 198 12.06 23.59 -16.92
CA MET A 198 10.72 23.05 -16.75
C MET A 198 10.69 21.68 -16.09
N LEU A 199 9.55 21.38 -15.49
CA LEU A 199 9.07 20.03 -15.14
C LEU A 199 7.57 19.97 -15.44
N GLY A 200 7.00 18.76 -15.39
CA GLY A 200 5.55 18.60 -15.49
C GLY A 200 5.13 17.15 -15.56
N ILE A 201 3.82 16.97 -15.69
CA ILE A 201 3.18 15.66 -15.76
C ILE A 201 2.30 15.58 -17.01
N ASN A 202 2.04 14.37 -17.50
CA ASN A 202 1.19 14.12 -18.66
C ASN A 202 -0.31 14.30 -18.31
N GLY A 203 -1.14 14.59 -19.31
CA GLY A 203 -2.60 14.58 -19.21
C GLY A 203 -3.25 13.51 -20.10
N ASN A 204 -4.57 13.58 -20.31
CA ASN A 204 -5.28 12.64 -21.18
C ASN A 204 -4.85 12.76 -22.64
N HIS A 205 -4.49 13.95 -23.11
CA HIS A 205 -4.13 14.18 -24.52
C HIS A 205 -2.80 13.51 -24.91
N GLU A 206 -1.98 13.17 -23.91
CA GLU A 206 -0.76 12.39 -24.10
C GLU A 206 -0.97 10.87 -24.03
N VAL A 207 -2.13 10.37 -23.56
CA VAL A 207 -2.28 8.94 -23.20
C VAL A 207 -3.40 8.23 -23.92
N ILE A 208 -4.59 8.85 -23.99
CA ILE A 208 -5.82 8.24 -24.51
C ILE A 208 -6.31 9.00 -25.76
N VAL A 209 -7.31 8.45 -26.47
CA VAL A 209 -8.04 9.26 -27.46
C VAL A 209 -8.95 10.20 -26.67
N ALA A 210 -8.50 11.43 -26.44
CA ALA A 210 -9.26 12.41 -25.67
C ALA A 210 -10.32 13.11 -26.54
N GLY A 211 -11.52 13.28 -25.99
CA GLY A 211 -12.57 14.11 -26.58
C GLY A 211 -12.43 15.56 -26.11
N GLY A 212 -12.23 16.48 -27.05
CA GLY A 212 -12.24 17.93 -26.83
C GLY A 212 -13.06 18.61 -27.93
N ILE A 213 -13.74 19.71 -27.60
CA ILE A 213 -14.39 20.55 -28.61
C ILE A 213 -13.24 21.17 -29.42
N ILE A 214 -13.31 21.02 -30.73
CA ILE A 214 -12.35 21.48 -31.75
C ILE A 214 -11.27 20.41 -32.09
N HIS A 215 -11.47 19.78 -33.27
CA HIS A 215 -10.59 18.84 -33.99
C HIS A 215 -10.43 17.42 -33.43
N ALA A 216 -11.51 16.63 -33.47
CA ALA A 216 -11.32 15.19 -33.66
C ALA A 216 -10.56 15.01 -34.99
N GLN A 217 -9.31 14.56 -34.92
CA GLN A 217 -8.48 14.21 -36.07
C GLN A 217 -8.49 12.69 -36.19
N PRO A 218 -9.55 12.09 -36.76
CA PRO A 218 -9.70 10.63 -36.82
C PRO A 218 -8.57 9.94 -37.60
N GLU A 219 -7.77 10.69 -38.35
CA GLU A 219 -6.56 10.21 -39.00
C GLU A 219 -5.44 9.85 -38.02
N CYS A 220 -5.39 10.47 -36.84
CA CYS A 220 -4.35 10.26 -35.82
C CYS A 220 -4.84 9.28 -34.74
N LEU A 221 -3.97 8.36 -34.35
CA LEU A 221 -4.23 7.41 -33.27
C LEU A 221 -3.90 8.04 -31.90
N SER A 222 -4.36 7.43 -30.81
CA SER A 222 -3.95 7.83 -29.45
C SER A 222 -2.43 7.85 -29.30
N GLU A 223 -1.92 8.85 -28.58
CA GLU A 223 -0.49 9.10 -28.47
C GLU A 223 0.27 8.07 -27.61
N MET A 224 -0.40 7.42 -26.65
CA MET A 224 0.18 6.40 -25.75
C MET A 224 1.55 6.82 -25.18
N TYR A 225 1.64 8.03 -24.65
CA TYR A 225 2.83 8.69 -24.11
C TYR A 225 3.97 8.96 -25.12
N THR A 226 3.81 8.58 -26.39
CA THR A 226 4.90 8.60 -27.37
C THR A 226 5.47 10.01 -27.54
N GLY A 227 4.61 11.02 -27.68
CA GLY A 227 5.05 12.41 -27.82
C GLY A 227 5.76 12.91 -26.57
N TYR A 228 5.11 12.74 -25.41
CA TYR A 228 5.62 13.14 -24.11
C TYR A 228 7.00 12.54 -23.79
N ILE A 229 7.15 11.21 -23.87
CA ILE A 229 8.38 10.51 -23.50
C ILE A 229 9.55 10.85 -24.43
N ASN A 230 9.29 11.06 -25.72
CA ASN A 230 10.37 11.35 -26.67
C ASN A 230 10.80 12.82 -26.67
N ARG A 231 9.98 13.74 -26.16
CA ARG A 231 10.21 15.19 -26.29
C ARG A 231 10.44 15.90 -24.97
N ILE A 232 9.77 15.45 -23.90
CA ILE A 232 9.86 16.08 -22.60
C ILE A 232 10.86 15.32 -21.74
N VAL A 233 11.97 15.97 -21.44
CA VAL A 233 13.01 15.40 -20.57
C VAL A 233 12.56 15.55 -19.12
N THR A 234 12.09 14.45 -18.54
CA THR A 234 11.75 14.34 -17.11
C THR A 234 12.82 13.53 -16.37
N PRO A 235 12.93 13.70 -15.04
CA PRO A 235 13.94 13.00 -14.24
C PRO A 235 13.56 11.54 -13.92
N ILE A 236 13.04 10.81 -14.91
CA ILE A 236 12.71 9.38 -14.80
C ILE A 236 13.84 8.52 -15.38
N THR A 237 14.07 7.34 -14.79
CA THR A 237 15.07 6.39 -15.29
C THR A 237 14.72 5.91 -16.71
N PRO A 238 15.70 5.53 -17.56
CA PRO A 238 15.43 4.91 -18.86
C PRO A 238 14.50 3.69 -18.79
N GLU A 239 14.59 2.89 -17.71
CA GLU A 239 13.74 1.73 -17.47
C GLU A 239 12.29 2.13 -17.19
N ALA A 240 12.07 3.20 -16.42
CA ALA A 240 10.75 3.77 -16.18
C ALA A 240 10.15 4.35 -17.46
N SER A 241 10.95 5.10 -18.22
CA SER A 241 10.54 5.66 -19.52
C SER A 241 10.11 4.57 -20.51
N LYS A 242 10.90 3.50 -20.66
CA LYS A 242 10.59 2.37 -21.55
C LYS A 242 9.30 1.63 -21.16
N ASP A 243 8.94 1.68 -19.89
CA ASP A 243 7.74 1.03 -19.35
C ASP A 243 6.61 2.04 -19.07
N PHE A 244 6.62 3.21 -19.70
CA PHE A 244 5.58 4.23 -19.57
C PHE A 244 5.29 4.66 -18.11
N ARG A 245 6.27 4.54 -17.22
CA ARG A 245 6.18 5.05 -15.84
C ARG A 245 6.69 6.48 -15.79
N THR A 246 5.77 7.44 -15.79
CA THR A 246 6.05 8.87 -15.94
C THR A 246 6.02 9.68 -14.64
N TRP A 247 5.72 9.05 -13.50
CA TRP A 247 5.68 9.70 -12.18
C TRP A 247 7.04 9.77 -11.50
N TYR A 248 7.28 10.86 -10.77
CA TYR A 248 8.57 11.15 -10.11
C TYR A 248 8.42 12.25 -9.05
N SER A 249 9.49 12.54 -8.32
CA SER A 249 9.58 13.66 -7.38
C SER A 249 10.91 14.40 -7.53
N LYS A 250 10.94 15.66 -7.09
CA LYS A 250 12.15 16.49 -7.08
C LYS A 250 12.07 17.56 -5.99
N ASP A 251 13.13 17.67 -5.21
CA ASP A 251 13.35 18.84 -4.34
C ASP A 251 13.76 20.06 -5.18
N ILE A 252 13.05 21.17 -4.99
CA ILE A 252 13.32 22.46 -5.60
C ILE A 252 13.31 23.49 -4.46
N GLY A 253 14.50 23.84 -3.97
CA GLY A 253 14.68 24.69 -2.79
C GLY A 253 13.82 24.28 -1.59
N ASN A 254 12.84 25.11 -1.22
CA ASN A 254 11.93 24.91 -0.09
C ASN A 254 10.76 23.96 -0.39
N ILE A 255 10.61 23.47 -1.62
CA ILE A 255 9.47 22.66 -2.07
C ILE A 255 9.95 21.26 -2.42
N HIS A 256 9.33 20.25 -1.82
CA HIS A 256 9.35 18.88 -2.33
C HIS A 256 8.19 18.73 -3.32
N ALA A 257 8.50 18.64 -4.61
CA ALA A 257 7.53 18.57 -5.70
C ALA A 257 7.34 17.13 -6.17
N ILE A 258 6.10 16.63 -6.15
CA ILE A 258 5.73 15.27 -6.56
C ILE A 258 4.87 15.37 -7.82
N PHE A 259 5.12 14.53 -8.82
CA PHE A 259 4.43 14.50 -10.10
C PHE A 259 3.77 13.14 -10.28
N LEU A 260 2.45 13.11 -10.34
CA LEU A 260 1.66 11.87 -10.37
C LEU A 260 0.83 11.74 -11.64
N ASP A 261 1.00 10.61 -12.30
CA ASP A 261 0.30 10.25 -13.53
C ASP A 261 -1.07 9.67 -13.21
N ASP A 262 -2.12 10.40 -13.59
CA ASP A 262 -3.48 9.93 -13.38
C ASP A 262 -3.84 8.70 -14.23
N TYR A 263 -3.21 8.57 -15.39
CA TYR A 263 -3.50 7.53 -16.38
C TYR A 263 -2.52 6.36 -16.31
N THR A 264 -1.78 6.25 -15.20
CA THR A 264 -0.79 5.20 -14.97
C THR A 264 -1.30 3.81 -15.34
N GLY A 265 -0.50 3.11 -16.15
CA GLY A 265 -0.81 1.75 -16.60
C GLY A 265 -1.95 1.66 -17.63
N ILE A 266 -2.59 2.76 -18.04
CA ILE A 266 -3.58 2.75 -19.13
C ILE A 266 -2.81 2.76 -20.45
N ILE A 267 -2.88 1.65 -21.17
CA ILE A 267 -2.28 1.48 -22.49
C ILE A 267 -3.34 0.93 -23.45
N GLY A 268 -3.74 1.76 -24.40
CA GLY A 268 -4.75 1.39 -25.38
C GLY A 268 -6.17 1.22 -24.84
N PRO A 269 -7.09 0.80 -25.73
CA PRO A 269 -8.53 0.92 -25.48
C PRO A 269 -9.13 -0.16 -24.57
N ASN A 270 -8.39 -1.22 -24.19
CA ASN A 270 -9.00 -2.41 -23.54
C ASN A 270 -8.19 -3.01 -22.38
N ASN A 271 -7.27 -2.26 -21.75
CA ASN A 271 -6.38 -2.83 -20.72
C ASN A 271 -6.73 -2.45 -19.27
N ILE A 272 -7.76 -1.63 -19.05
CA ILE A 272 -8.24 -1.30 -17.70
C ILE A 272 -8.80 -2.56 -17.04
N GLY A 273 -8.48 -2.76 -15.76
CA GLY A 273 -8.79 -3.98 -15.02
C GLY A 273 -7.78 -5.12 -15.20
N SER A 274 -6.81 -4.99 -16.11
CA SER A 274 -5.74 -6.00 -16.29
C SER A 274 -4.69 -5.94 -15.19
N ASP A 275 -3.94 -7.04 -15.01
CA ASP A 275 -2.81 -7.11 -14.09
C ASP A 275 -1.76 -6.03 -14.37
N TYR A 276 -1.50 -5.72 -15.65
CA TYR A 276 -0.56 -4.67 -16.05
C TYR A 276 -1.00 -3.29 -15.52
N TRP A 277 -2.26 -2.92 -15.77
CA TRP A 277 -2.81 -1.65 -15.31
C TRP A 277 -2.78 -1.54 -13.78
N PHE A 278 -3.23 -2.60 -13.09
CA PHE A 278 -3.21 -2.66 -11.64
C PHE A 278 -1.80 -2.61 -11.05
N GLN A 279 -0.85 -3.31 -11.65
CA GLN A 279 0.54 -3.33 -11.21
C GLN A 279 1.15 -1.91 -11.27
N HIS A 280 0.96 -1.18 -12.36
CA HIS A 280 1.48 0.18 -12.52
C HIS A 280 0.84 1.15 -11.51
N ARG A 281 -0.48 1.04 -11.31
CA ARG A 281 -1.20 1.79 -10.26
C ARG A 281 -0.64 1.54 -8.87
N ASN A 282 -0.44 0.27 -8.52
CA ASN A 282 0.13 -0.10 -7.22
C ASN A 282 1.59 0.38 -7.09
N GLN A 283 2.39 0.29 -8.15
CA GLN A 283 3.75 0.81 -8.16
C GLN A 283 3.80 2.33 -7.93
N GLN A 284 2.92 3.11 -8.54
CA GLN A 284 2.81 4.55 -8.26
C GLN A 284 2.38 4.81 -6.81
N PHE A 285 1.44 4.03 -6.28
CA PHE A 285 1.02 4.16 -4.89
C PHE A 285 2.15 3.86 -3.89
N GLU A 286 2.92 2.80 -4.12
CA GLU A 286 4.09 2.47 -3.30
C GLU A 286 5.20 3.52 -3.43
N PHE A 287 5.43 4.03 -4.64
CA PHE A 287 6.35 5.15 -4.88
C PHE A 287 5.95 6.36 -4.02
N LEU A 288 4.69 6.80 -4.09
CA LEU A 288 4.20 7.96 -3.36
C LEU A 288 4.40 7.81 -1.85
N LYS A 289 4.06 6.65 -1.28
CA LYS A 289 4.24 6.38 0.16
C LYS A 289 5.70 6.45 0.56
N LYS A 290 6.59 5.83 -0.23
CA LYS A 290 8.03 5.79 0.05
C LYS A 290 8.65 7.19 -0.05
N ASP A 291 8.26 7.94 -1.08
CA ASP A 291 8.74 9.29 -1.35
C ASP A 291 8.35 10.25 -0.23
N LEU A 292 7.05 10.33 0.09
CA LEU A 292 6.54 11.17 1.18
C LEU A 292 7.14 10.82 2.55
N ALA A 293 7.36 9.53 2.83
CA ALA A 293 8.00 9.10 4.07
C ALA A 293 9.47 9.55 4.18
N SER A 294 10.12 9.84 3.05
CA SER A 294 11.52 10.25 3.00
C SER A 294 11.73 11.77 3.10
N VAL A 295 10.67 12.57 3.05
CA VAL A 295 10.76 14.03 2.99
C VAL A 295 11.29 14.62 4.30
N ASP A 296 12.44 15.28 4.20
CA ASP A 296 13.02 16.07 5.27
C ASP A 296 12.49 17.51 5.25
N ARG A 297 11.42 17.78 6.00
CA ARG A 297 10.81 19.11 6.10
C ARG A 297 11.67 20.20 6.76
N THR A 298 12.86 19.84 7.26
CA THR A 298 13.85 20.86 7.64
C THR A 298 14.53 21.46 6.40
N LYS A 299 14.57 20.70 5.29
CA LYS A 299 15.11 21.11 3.99
C LYS A 299 14.04 21.57 3.01
N THR A 300 12.94 20.83 2.91
CA THR A 300 11.80 21.14 2.04
C THR A 300 10.54 21.29 2.90
N PRO A 301 10.33 22.46 3.53
CA PRO A 301 9.22 22.67 4.45
C PRO A 301 7.83 22.44 3.85
N TYR A 302 7.68 22.58 2.53
CA TYR A 302 6.42 22.41 1.83
C TYR A 302 6.44 21.23 0.87
N ILE A 303 5.32 20.52 0.79
CA ILE A 303 5.09 19.44 -0.15
C ILE A 303 3.96 19.83 -1.09
N ILE A 304 4.22 19.81 -2.39
CA ILE A 304 3.22 20.05 -3.44
C ILE A 304 3.14 18.83 -4.35
N VAL A 305 1.91 18.37 -4.59
CA VAL A 305 1.62 17.35 -5.60
C VAL A 305 1.09 18.03 -6.86
N PHE A 306 1.72 17.73 -8.00
CA PHE A 306 1.30 18.12 -9.33
C PHE A 306 0.71 16.90 -10.05
N LYS A 307 -0.48 17.07 -10.63
CA LYS A 307 -1.20 16.01 -11.35
C LYS A 307 -2.06 16.63 -12.46
N HIS A 308 -2.81 15.82 -13.20
CA HIS A 308 -3.68 16.33 -14.26
C HIS A 308 -5.10 16.62 -13.77
N ASN A 309 -5.79 15.60 -13.28
CA ASN A 309 -7.19 15.66 -12.91
C ASN A 309 -7.40 16.22 -11.50
N THR A 310 -8.38 17.08 -11.28
CA THR A 310 -8.73 17.49 -9.91
C THR A 310 -9.45 16.38 -9.13
N TYR A 311 -9.31 16.36 -7.80
CA TYR A 311 -10.13 15.51 -6.91
C TYR A 311 -11.43 16.21 -6.50
N TYR A 312 -11.42 17.54 -6.46
CA TYR A 312 -12.52 18.36 -6.01
C TYR A 312 -12.83 19.40 -7.09
N SER A 313 -14.01 19.28 -7.69
CA SER A 313 -14.50 20.13 -8.78
C SER A 313 -15.93 20.58 -8.48
N SER A 314 -16.14 21.88 -8.34
CA SER A 314 -17.48 22.48 -8.24
C SER A 314 -18.10 22.76 -9.61
N TRP A 315 -17.54 22.21 -10.69
CA TRP A 315 -18.04 22.36 -12.06
C TRP A 315 -18.96 21.19 -12.43
N VAL A 316 -19.79 21.28 -13.47
CA VAL A 316 -20.81 20.25 -13.74
C VAL A 316 -20.26 18.89 -14.17
N LYS A 317 -18.95 18.78 -14.44
CA LYS A 317 -18.23 17.55 -14.77
C LYS A 317 -17.02 17.36 -13.85
N HIS A 318 -16.42 16.16 -13.88
CA HIS A 318 -15.23 15.81 -13.11
C HIS A 318 -15.45 15.77 -11.59
N GLN A 319 -16.64 15.33 -11.17
CA GLN A 319 -16.82 14.82 -9.81
C GLN A 319 -16.50 13.35 -9.81
N CYS A 320 -15.92 12.86 -8.71
CA CYS A 320 -15.70 11.44 -8.61
C CYS A 320 -17.02 10.65 -8.68
N GLN A 321 -17.05 9.63 -9.54
CA GLN A 321 -18.17 8.73 -9.85
C GLN A 321 -18.05 7.38 -9.14
N CYS A 322 -17.38 7.29 -8.00
CA CYS A 322 -17.26 6.04 -7.25
C CYS A 322 -18.43 5.73 -6.30
N SER A 323 -19.41 6.64 -6.22
CA SER A 323 -20.70 6.39 -5.59
C SER A 323 -21.82 7.11 -6.36
N SER A 324 -23.07 6.91 -5.94
CA SER A 324 -24.21 7.69 -6.43
C SER A 324 -24.23 9.13 -5.93
N VAL A 325 -23.35 9.50 -4.98
CA VAL A 325 -23.30 10.81 -4.35
C VAL A 325 -22.00 11.52 -4.74
N LYS A 326 -22.12 12.73 -5.28
CA LYS A 326 -20.94 13.53 -5.69
C LYS A 326 -19.96 13.67 -4.54
N PHE A 327 -18.68 13.46 -4.82
CA PHE A 327 -17.55 13.55 -3.88
C PHE A 327 -17.48 12.45 -2.81
N GLU A 328 -18.47 11.57 -2.72
CA GLU A 328 -18.44 10.45 -1.78
C GLU A 328 -17.87 9.21 -2.46
N ILE A 329 -17.01 8.50 -1.74
CA ILE A 329 -16.38 7.25 -2.18
C ILE A 329 -16.69 6.19 -1.12
N ASP A 330 -17.83 5.52 -1.29
CA ASP A 330 -18.34 4.55 -0.31
C ASP A 330 -17.49 3.28 -0.23
N ASP A 331 -16.95 2.84 -1.36
CA ASP A 331 -16.06 1.68 -1.46
C ASP A 331 -14.74 2.06 -2.14
N PRO A 332 -13.76 2.56 -1.37
CA PRO A 332 -12.46 2.94 -1.90
C PRO A 332 -11.70 1.81 -2.61
N GLU A 333 -11.89 0.55 -2.19
CA GLU A 333 -11.23 -0.60 -2.82
C GLU A 333 -11.85 -0.92 -4.18
N SER A 334 -13.18 -0.88 -4.27
CA SER A 334 -13.90 -1.08 -5.53
C SER A 334 -13.60 0.07 -6.50
N CYS A 335 -13.60 1.31 -6.01
CA CYS A 335 -13.19 2.50 -6.75
C CYS A 335 -11.76 2.38 -7.28
N TRP A 336 -10.80 1.95 -6.44
CA TRP A 336 -9.42 1.70 -6.85
C TRP A 336 -9.32 0.67 -7.98
N LYS A 337 -10.23 -0.31 -7.98
CA LYS A 337 -10.33 -1.35 -9.01
C LYS A 337 -11.00 -0.94 -10.31
N GLY A 338 -11.39 0.33 -10.44
CA GLY A 338 -12.04 0.86 -11.63
C GLY A 338 -13.54 0.54 -11.71
N ASN A 339 -14.14 0.08 -10.63
CA ASN A 339 -15.59 -0.14 -10.56
C ASN A 339 -16.28 1.18 -10.20
N TYR A 340 -16.65 1.96 -11.22
CA TYR A 340 -17.31 3.25 -11.01
C TYR A 340 -18.84 3.06 -11.06
N TYR A 341 -19.55 3.87 -10.27
CA TYR A 341 -21.00 3.78 -10.12
C TYR A 341 -21.73 4.29 -11.37
N MET A 342 -22.54 3.43 -11.98
CA MET A 342 -23.35 3.71 -13.16
C MET A 342 -24.84 3.77 -12.79
N ASN A 343 -25.44 4.97 -12.68
CA ASN A 343 -26.84 5.18 -13.15
C ASN A 343 -27.33 6.64 -13.09
N GLN A 344 -27.84 7.10 -14.24
CA GLN A 344 -28.95 8.04 -14.50
C GLN A 344 -29.03 9.44 -13.85
N THR A 345 -28.15 9.81 -12.91
CA THR A 345 -28.17 11.16 -12.29
C THR A 345 -26.97 12.04 -12.66
N ALA A 346 -25.98 11.50 -13.38
CA ALA A 346 -24.92 12.30 -14.00
C ALA A 346 -25.51 13.04 -15.22
N GLY A 347 -25.88 14.31 -15.02
CA GLY A 347 -26.35 15.17 -16.10
C GLY A 347 -25.26 15.39 -17.15
N ALA A 348 -25.57 14.97 -18.39
CA ALA A 348 -24.87 15.23 -19.66
C ALA A 348 -23.58 14.45 -19.97
N GLY A 349 -23.76 13.40 -20.78
CA GLY A 349 -22.73 12.66 -21.49
C GLY A 349 -22.53 11.29 -20.88
N GLU A 350 -22.56 10.24 -21.70
CA GLU A 350 -22.19 8.86 -21.34
C GLU A 350 -21.02 8.89 -20.35
N LEU A 351 -21.02 8.12 -19.24
CA LEU A 351 -19.81 7.62 -18.56
C LEU A 351 -20.04 6.99 -17.16
N GLY A 352 -19.24 5.94 -16.96
CA GLY A 352 -18.62 5.43 -15.74
C GLY A 352 -17.33 4.71 -16.17
N ASP A 353 -16.48 5.41 -16.94
CA ASP A 353 -15.20 4.90 -17.46
C ASP A 353 -14.05 5.50 -16.65
N THR A 354 -13.20 4.61 -16.17
CA THR A 354 -11.91 4.94 -15.54
C THR A 354 -11.01 5.80 -16.44
N ARG A 355 -11.18 5.80 -17.77
CA ARG A 355 -10.46 6.71 -18.67
C ARG A 355 -10.89 8.16 -18.55
N ALA A 356 -12.15 8.41 -18.26
CA ALA A 356 -12.65 9.79 -18.21
C ALA A 356 -12.41 10.40 -16.83
N GLU A 357 -12.55 9.61 -15.77
CA GLU A 357 -12.38 10.07 -14.38
C GLU A 357 -11.33 9.22 -13.64
N PRO A 358 -10.09 9.08 -14.15
CA PRO A 358 -9.09 8.19 -13.55
C PRO A 358 -8.71 8.59 -12.12
N HIS A 359 -8.93 9.86 -11.79
CA HIS A 359 -8.65 10.48 -10.50
C HIS A 359 -9.45 9.89 -9.36
N CYS A 360 -10.62 9.31 -9.62
CA CYS A 360 -11.48 8.71 -8.61
C CYS A 360 -10.77 7.64 -7.79
N GLY A 361 -10.25 6.62 -8.48
CA GLY A 361 -9.50 5.55 -7.81
C GLY A 361 -8.27 6.11 -7.08
N LEU A 362 -7.59 7.08 -7.69
CA LEU A 362 -6.42 7.70 -7.06
C LEU A 362 -6.81 8.48 -5.80
N GLN A 363 -7.89 9.26 -5.81
CA GLN A 363 -8.40 9.95 -4.62
C GLN A 363 -8.73 8.96 -3.52
N ALA A 364 -9.40 7.86 -3.86
CA ALA A 364 -9.78 6.80 -2.93
C ALA A 364 -8.60 6.22 -2.14
N LYS A 365 -7.37 6.29 -2.67
CA LYS A 365 -6.16 5.74 -2.04
C LYS A 365 -5.15 6.79 -1.59
N PHE A 366 -4.96 7.84 -2.38
CA PHE A 366 -3.85 8.77 -2.24
C PHE A 366 -4.20 9.89 -1.25
N GLU A 367 -5.48 10.26 -1.13
CA GLU A 367 -5.89 11.35 -0.23
C GLU A 367 -5.55 11.05 1.23
N ASP A 368 -5.71 9.80 1.68
CA ASP A 368 -5.34 9.38 3.04
C ASP A 368 -3.82 9.46 3.25
N VAL A 369 -3.03 9.11 2.23
CA VAL A 369 -1.57 9.23 2.27
C VAL A 369 -1.14 10.71 2.28
N TYR A 370 -1.79 11.55 1.48
CA TYR A 370 -1.55 13.00 1.48
C TYR A 370 -1.78 13.59 2.86
N MET A 371 -2.89 13.22 3.51
CA MET A 371 -3.20 13.68 4.86
C MET A 371 -2.19 13.16 5.88
N GLN A 372 -1.82 11.88 5.81
CA GLN A 372 -0.86 11.25 6.73
C GLN A 372 0.50 11.96 6.74
N TYR A 373 1.03 12.32 5.56
CA TYR A 373 2.33 12.99 5.43
C TYR A 373 2.23 14.52 5.33
N GLY A 374 1.01 15.05 5.46
CA GLY A 374 0.72 16.48 5.53
C GLY A 374 1.00 17.24 4.24
N VAL A 375 0.68 16.69 3.06
CA VAL A 375 0.77 17.42 1.79
C VAL A 375 0.10 18.80 1.93
N ASP A 376 0.79 19.86 1.48
CA ASP A 376 0.36 21.23 1.72
C ASP A 376 -0.60 21.72 0.63
N ALA A 377 -0.29 21.36 -0.63
CA ALA A 377 -1.15 21.65 -1.76
C ALA A 377 -1.13 20.56 -2.82
N VAL A 378 -2.24 20.41 -3.54
CA VAL A 378 -2.34 19.63 -4.78
C VAL A 378 -2.74 20.61 -5.88
N ILE A 379 -1.97 20.66 -6.97
CA ILE A 379 -2.24 21.54 -8.11
C ILE A 379 -2.47 20.67 -9.35
N ALA A 380 -3.63 20.82 -9.98
CA ALA A 380 -4.10 19.99 -11.09
C ALA A 380 -4.58 20.84 -12.28
N GLY A 381 -4.45 20.34 -13.51
CA GLY A 381 -5.06 20.90 -14.73
C GLY A 381 -6.44 20.27 -15.02
N HIS A 382 -6.60 19.76 -16.24
CA HIS A 382 -7.74 19.02 -16.81
C HIS A 382 -9.08 19.76 -16.92
N VAL A 383 -9.53 20.39 -15.84
CA VAL A 383 -10.76 21.18 -15.86
C VAL A 383 -10.38 22.60 -16.24
N HIS A 384 -10.83 23.06 -17.40
CA HIS A 384 -10.40 24.31 -18.02
C HIS A 384 -11.00 25.56 -17.35
N CYS A 385 -10.68 25.72 -16.08
CA CYS A 385 -11.20 26.67 -15.12
C CYS A 385 -10.23 26.84 -13.95
N TYR A 386 -10.35 27.94 -13.23
CA TYR A 386 -9.67 28.12 -11.96
C TYR A 386 -10.61 27.70 -10.83
N GLU A 387 -10.10 26.93 -9.88
CA GLU A 387 -10.79 26.68 -8.61
C GLU A 387 -9.76 26.49 -7.50
N ARG A 388 -10.01 27.10 -6.34
CA ARG A 388 -9.23 26.86 -5.12
C ARG A 388 -10.16 26.46 -3.99
N THR A 389 -9.79 25.39 -3.30
CA THR A 389 -10.49 24.94 -2.09
C THR A 389 -9.97 25.63 -0.82
N ALA A 390 -10.74 25.56 0.26
CA ALA A 390 -10.19 25.59 1.60
C ALA A 390 -9.36 24.32 1.84
N PRO A 391 -8.49 24.30 2.87
CA PRO A 391 -7.92 23.06 3.36
C PRO A 391 -9.02 22.02 3.59
N ILE A 392 -8.95 20.91 2.89
CA ILE A 392 -10.02 19.91 2.81
C ILE A 392 -9.44 18.50 2.96
N TYR A 393 -10.25 17.62 3.52
CA TYR A 393 -10.01 16.18 3.59
C TYR A 393 -11.35 15.45 3.56
N LYS A 394 -11.51 14.47 2.67
CA LYS A 394 -12.74 13.68 2.49
C LYS A 394 -13.99 14.56 2.41
N ASN A 395 -13.98 15.49 1.45
CA ASN A 395 -15.06 16.43 1.14
C ASN A 395 -15.45 17.40 2.28
N LYS A 396 -14.62 17.52 3.34
CA LYS A 396 -14.89 18.37 4.51
C LYS A 396 -13.76 19.35 4.75
N ILE A 397 -14.10 20.60 5.05
CA ILE A 397 -13.12 21.61 5.46
C ILE A 397 -12.39 21.09 6.71
N ASN A 398 -11.07 21.00 6.62
CA ASN A 398 -10.19 20.53 7.67
C ASN A 398 -8.98 21.46 7.78
N PRO A 399 -8.76 22.15 8.92
CA PRO A 399 -7.63 23.06 9.08
C PRO A 399 -6.24 22.44 8.88
N ASP A 400 -6.07 21.14 9.13
CA ASP A 400 -4.83 20.39 8.89
C ASP A 400 -4.80 19.73 7.48
N GLY A 401 -5.88 19.90 6.69
CA GLY A 401 -6.10 19.31 5.37
C GLY A 401 -5.25 19.92 4.25
N ILE A 402 -5.56 19.52 3.02
CA ILE A 402 -4.80 19.89 1.82
C ILE A 402 -5.53 21.00 1.06
N THR A 403 -4.78 21.98 0.53
CA THR A 403 -5.35 22.98 -0.37
C THR A 403 -5.30 22.45 -1.81
N TYR A 404 -6.45 22.25 -2.44
CA TYR A 404 -6.52 21.83 -3.84
C TYR A 404 -6.70 23.06 -4.73
N ILE A 405 -5.96 23.10 -5.84
CA ILE A 405 -6.02 24.17 -6.83
C ILE A 405 -6.12 23.55 -8.22
N THR A 406 -7.17 23.90 -8.93
CA THR A 406 -7.33 23.61 -10.36
C THR A 406 -6.81 24.81 -11.16
N VAL A 407 -5.87 24.57 -12.07
CA VAL A 407 -5.15 25.57 -12.88
C VAL A 407 -5.20 25.22 -14.38
N GLY A 408 -6.24 24.53 -14.84
CA GLY A 408 -6.43 24.11 -16.24
C GLY A 408 -6.70 25.25 -17.23
N THR A 409 -6.37 26.48 -16.87
CA THR A 409 -6.67 27.70 -17.61
C THR A 409 -5.49 28.16 -18.48
N GLY A 410 -4.57 27.29 -18.84
CA GLY A 410 -3.32 27.65 -19.52
C GLY A 410 -3.46 28.04 -20.99
N GLY A 411 -4.63 27.83 -21.60
CA GLY A 411 -4.93 28.44 -22.89
C GLY A 411 -5.78 27.65 -23.87
N HIS A 412 -6.71 26.81 -23.41
CA HIS A 412 -7.60 26.11 -24.31
C HIS A 412 -9.01 26.03 -23.73
N GLY A 413 -10.01 26.64 -24.37
CA GLY A 413 -11.44 26.53 -24.00
C GLY A 413 -11.85 27.07 -22.62
N HIS A 414 -13.07 27.62 -22.54
CA HIS A 414 -13.77 27.85 -21.28
C HIS A 414 -15.03 27.01 -21.31
N TYR A 415 -15.09 26.00 -20.46
CA TYR A 415 -16.26 25.15 -20.45
C TYR A 415 -16.40 24.43 -19.13
N GLN A 416 -17.41 24.84 -18.36
CA GLN A 416 -18.30 24.00 -17.56
C GLN A 416 -19.14 24.93 -16.67
N GLY A 417 -20.46 24.75 -16.60
CA GLY A 417 -21.27 25.46 -15.60
C GLY A 417 -20.88 25.01 -14.18
N ALA A 418 -21.11 25.84 -13.16
CA ALA A 418 -20.94 25.42 -11.77
C ALA A 418 -22.11 24.55 -11.31
N ILE A 419 -21.86 23.61 -10.39
CA ILE A 419 -22.94 22.88 -9.70
C ILE A 419 -23.64 23.80 -8.69
N SER A 420 -24.91 23.51 -8.41
CA SER A 420 -25.71 24.27 -7.46
C SER A 420 -26.32 23.35 -6.39
N PRO A 421 -26.16 23.66 -5.09
CA PRO A 421 -25.35 24.76 -4.55
C PRO A 421 -23.84 24.50 -4.70
N ILE A 422 -23.06 25.58 -4.75
CA ILE A 422 -21.59 25.52 -4.67
C ILE A 422 -21.20 25.08 -3.26
N GLN A 423 -20.20 24.22 -3.18
CA GLN A 423 -19.72 23.60 -1.95
C GLN A 423 -18.97 24.64 -1.12
N GLU A 424 -19.19 24.64 0.20
CA GLU A 424 -18.59 25.62 1.10
C GLU A 424 -17.06 25.62 1.11
N TRP A 425 -16.46 24.47 0.76
CA TRP A 425 -15.03 24.33 0.63
C TRP A 425 -14.48 24.98 -0.63
N SER A 426 -15.28 25.28 -1.67
CA SER A 426 -14.83 26.03 -2.83
C SER A 426 -14.75 27.52 -2.48
N LYS A 427 -13.54 28.10 -2.49
CA LYS A 427 -13.27 29.44 -1.95
C LYS A 427 -13.06 30.50 -3.02
N SER A 428 -12.57 30.12 -4.18
CA SER A 428 -12.42 30.99 -5.32
C SER A 428 -12.52 30.15 -6.57
N MET A 429 -13.31 30.59 -7.55
CA MET A 429 -13.46 29.87 -8.80
C MET A 429 -13.75 30.85 -9.94
N SER A 430 -13.29 30.53 -11.14
CA SER A 430 -13.61 31.25 -12.36
C SER A 430 -13.46 30.35 -13.58
N ASP A 431 -14.47 30.34 -14.44
CA ASP A 431 -14.43 29.74 -15.78
C ASP A 431 -14.10 30.78 -16.86
N SER A 432 -13.80 32.02 -16.48
CA SER A 432 -13.73 33.16 -17.39
C SER A 432 -12.31 33.69 -17.62
N TYR A 433 -11.32 33.16 -16.91
CA TYR A 433 -9.94 33.62 -16.98
C TYR A 433 -9.01 32.51 -17.44
N TYR A 434 -8.23 32.76 -18.49
CA TYR A 434 -6.98 32.05 -18.73
C TYR A 434 -5.89 32.61 -17.81
N GLY A 435 -4.92 31.81 -17.37
CA GLY A 435 -3.91 32.30 -16.43
C GLY A 435 -2.96 31.23 -15.91
N MET A 436 -2.13 31.65 -14.95
CA MET A 436 -1.15 30.80 -14.27
C MET A 436 -1.11 31.09 -12.78
N SER A 437 -0.59 30.11 -12.02
CA SER A 437 -0.31 30.26 -10.59
C SER A 437 1.18 30.52 -10.35
N ARG A 438 1.51 31.47 -9.47
CA ARG A 438 2.86 31.72 -8.96
C ARG A 438 2.94 31.25 -7.51
N VAL A 439 3.77 30.24 -7.28
CA VAL A 439 4.08 29.71 -5.95
C VAL A 439 5.35 30.38 -5.46
N ILE A 440 5.31 30.95 -4.26
CA ILE A 440 6.44 31.58 -3.57
C ILE A 440 6.57 30.92 -2.20
N ALA A 441 7.57 30.06 -2.03
CA ALA A 441 7.83 29.32 -0.80
C ALA A 441 9.05 29.90 -0.08
N ASP A 442 8.79 30.63 1.01
CA ASP A 442 9.77 31.20 1.93
C ASP A 442 9.87 30.36 3.22
N ASP A 443 10.78 30.71 4.13
CA ASP A 443 11.08 29.89 5.32
C ASP A 443 9.91 29.80 6.32
N ASP A 444 8.97 30.75 6.27
CA ASP A 444 7.83 30.87 7.19
C ASP A 444 6.49 30.46 6.57
N LYS A 445 6.33 30.71 5.26
CA LYS A 445 5.09 30.46 4.53
C LYS A 445 5.31 30.16 3.05
N MET A 446 4.34 29.47 2.46
CA MET A 446 4.17 29.34 1.02
C MET A 446 2.94 30.13 0.58
N THR A 447 3.10 31.00 -0.41
CA THR A 447 1.99 31.77 -0.99
C THR A 447 1.76 31.32 -2.42
N ILE A 448 0.50 31.09 -2.79
CA ILE A 448 0.11 30.73 -4.16
C ILE A 448 -0.80 31.83 -4.68
N HIS A 449 -0.35 32.52 -5.73
CA HIS A 449 -1.07 33.60 -6.40
C HIS A 449 -1.60 33.11 -7.74
N PHE A 450 -2.84 33.40 -8.09
CA PHE A 450 -3.34 33.19 -9.45
C PHE A 450 -3.51 34.53 -10.17
N ARG A 451 -2.98 34.60 -11.40
CA ARG A 451 -3.05 35.80 -12.25
C ARG A 451 -3.56 35.43 -13.64
N ALA A 452 -4.62 36.13 -14.05
CA ALA A 452 -5.20 36.01 -15.38
C ALA A 452 -4.24 36.54 -16.47
N ASN A 453 -4.35 36.02 -17.68
CA ASN A 453 -3.64 36.50 -18.86
C ASN A 453 -4.03 37.94 -19.18
N GLY A 454 -3.08 38.72 -19.69
CA GLY A 454 -3.25 40.16 -19.95
C GLY A 454 -3.12 41.05 -18.71
N GLU A 455 -3.21 40.50 -17.50
CA GLU A 455 -2.98 41.23 -16.25
C GLU A 455 -1.49 41.24 -15.90
N THR A 456 -0.98 42.41 -15.51
CA THR A 456 0.44 42.58 -15.13
C THR A 456 0.64 42.80 -13.64
N THR A 457 -0.37 43.30 -12.93
CA THR A 457 -0.26 43.68 -11.51
C THR A 457 -1.38 43.14 -10.62
N THR A 458 -2.58 42.94 -11.17
CA THR A 458 -3.76 42.47 -10.43
C THR A 458 -3.69 40.96 -10.21
N LEU A 459 -3.99 40.53 -8.98
CA LEU A 459 -4.21 39.13 -8.66
C LEU A 459 -5.70 38.84 -8.70
N PHE A 460 -6.09 37.72 -9.30
CA PHE A 460 -7.46 37.24 -9.21
C PHE A 460 -7.68 36.55 -7.86
N ASP A 461 -6.73 35.71 -7.42
CA ASP A 461 -6.81 35.01 -6.15
C ASP A 461 -5.42 34.82 -5.51
N SER A 462 -5.41 34.60 -4.21
CA SER A 462 -4.21 34.33 -3.43
C SER A 462 -4.53 33.51 -2.19
N VAL A 463 -3.66 32.56 -1.87
CA VAL A 463 -3.71 31.80 -0.61
C VAL A 463 -2.34 31.74 0.04
N GLU A 464 -2.33 31.87 1.36
CA GLU A 464 -1.14 31.71 2.20
C GLU A 464 -1.26 30.43 3.00
N ILE A 465 -0.25 29.57 2.87
CA ILE A 465 -0.12 28.30 3.56
C ILE A 465 1.06 28.41 4.52
N PRO A 466 0.82 28.45 5.85
CA PRO A 466 1.91 28.58 6.81
C PRO A 466 2.76 27.31 6.83
N ARG A 467 4.04 27.45 7.16
CA ARG A 467 4.90 26.30 7.42
C ARG A 467 4.29 25.40 8.49
N ARG A 468 4.08 24.12 8.16
CA ARG A 468 3.68 23.13 9.17
C ARG A 468 4.77 23.05 10.23
N LYS A 469 4.40 23.33 11.49
CA LYS A 469 5.29 23.08 12.64
C LYS A 469 5.60 21.59 12.65
N SER A 470 6.87 21.20 12.78
CA SER A 470 7.24 19.77 12.84
C SER A 470 6.38 19.07 13.88
N LEU A 471 6.02 17.80 13.67
CA LEU A 471 5.17 17.06 14.60
C LEU A 471 5.78 16.97 16.02
N LEU A 472 7.08 17.25 16.17
CA LEU A 472 7.78 17.43 17.45
C LEU A 472 7.40 18.74 18.20
N ALA A 473 6.77 19.71 17.54
CA ALA A 473 6.47 21.04 18.07
C ALA A 473 5.00 21.25 18.49
N LYS A 474 4.10 20.27 18.32
CA LYS A 474 2.73 20.31 18.90
C LYS A 474 2.70 19.97 20.41
N HIS A 475 3.85 19.79 21.08
CA HIS A 475 3.95 19.48 22.53
C HIS A 475 4.65 20.54 23.41
N TYR A 476 5.02 21.70 22.87
CA TYR A 476 5.71 22.74 23.65
C TYR A 476 5.02 24.10 23.55
N THR A 477 3.80 24.20 24.08
CA THR A 477 3.16 25.51 24.35
C THR A 477 2.47 25.54 25.70
N THR A 478 3.03 24.88 26.70
CA THR A 478 2.58 25.01 28.10
C THR A 478 3.76 24.76 29.03
N CYS A 479 4.59 25.78 29.24
CA CYS A 479 5.26 26.09 30.51
C CYS A 479 6.39 27.10 30.26
N PHE A 480 5.99 28.37 30.21
CA PHE A 480 6.79 29.42 30.83
C PHE A 480 6.83 29.14 32.34
N PHE A 481 7.94 29.45 33.01
CA PHE A 481 8.32 29.12 34.41
C PHE A 481 8.91 27.70 34.56
N THR A 482 10.15 27.45 34.99
CA THR A 482 11.07 28.24 35.84
C THR A 482 12.49 27.62 35.82
N LEU A 483 13.49 28.47 35.92
CA LEU A 483 14.91 28.34 35.53
C LEU A 483 15.87 27.54 36.46
N ILE A 484 15.41 26.58 37.27
CA ILE A 484 16.30 25.88 38.23
C ILE A 484 16.66 24.44 37.82
N GLY A 485 15.99 23.86 36.81
CA GLY A 485 16.24 22.49 36.34
C GLY A 485 17.50 22.29 35.45
N ILE A 486 18.21 23.36 35.10
CA ILE A 486 19.20 23.37 34.00
C ILE A 486 20.46 22.55 34.31
N TRP A 487 20.89 22.46 35.57
CA TRP A 487 22.12 21.73 35.92
C TRP A 487 21.93 20.21 36.03
N TYR A 488 20.74 19.74 36.43
CA TYR A 488 20.44 18.30 36.50
C TYR A 488 20.03 17.73 35.12
N PHE A 489 19.42 18.55 34.27
CA PHE A 489 19.04 18.15 32.90
C PHE A 489 20.24 18.00 31.97
N ALA A 490 21.29 18.81 32.08
CA ALA A 490 22.44 18.75 31.17
C ALA A 490 23.15 17.38 31.18
N MET A 491 23.22 16.72 32.33
CA MET A 491 23.86 15.40 32.46
C MET A 491 22.96 14.27 31.93
N MET A 492 21.63 14.39 32.09
CA MET A 492 20.67 13.44 31.50
C MET A 492 20.48 13.66 29.98
N PHE A 493 20.61 14.89 29.49
CA PHE A 493 20.48 15.24 28.09
C PHE A 493 21.67 14.75 27.27
N TYR A 494 22.89 14.81 27.82
CA TYR A 494 24.07 14.25 27.13
C TYR A 494 23.98 12.72 27.00
N CYS A 495 23.54 12.02 28.05
CA CYS A 495 23.28 10.57 27.95
C CYS A 495 22.15 10.27 26.95
N ARG A 496 21.03 11.00 26.98
CA ARG A 496 19.90 10.79 26.06
C ARG A 496 20.18 11.18 24.62
N LEU A 497 21.01 12.20 24.34
CA LEU A 497 21.38 12.58 22.97
C LEU A 497 22.31 11.53 22.34
N VAL A 498 23.21 10.94 23.14
CA VAL A 498 24.02 9.79 22.71
C VAL A 498 23.14 8.57 22.49
N THR A 499 22.15 8.31 23.36
CA THR A 499 21.16 7.23 23.11
C THR A 499 20.32 7.49 21.86
N LEU A 500 19.89 8.73 21.63
CA LEU A 500 19.05 9.09 20.48
C LEU A 500 19.84 9.05 19.16
N LEU A 501 21.10 9.46 19.16
CA LEU A 501 21.99 9.35 18.00
C LEU A 501 22.39 7.90 17.71
N VAL A 502 22.51 7.06 18.74
CA VAL A 502 22.68 5.60 18.57
C VAL A 502 21.41 4.96 18.03
N VAL A 503 20.22 5.36 18.50
CA VAL A 503 18.92 4.85 17.99
C VAL A 503 18.63 5.34 16.56
N LEU A 504 18.94 6.59 16.21
CA LEU A 504 18.80 7.12 14.84
C LEU A 504 19.84 6.55 13.87
N ALA A 505 21.04 6.19 14.34
CA ALA A 505 22.02 5.46 13.54
C ALA A 505 21.64 3.98 13.33
N LEU A 506 20.82 3.39 14.22
CA LEU A 506 20.32 2.01 14.11
C LEU A 506 19.01 1.89 13.31
N ALA A 507 18.25 2.98 13.12
CA ALA A 507 16.95 2.96 12.44
C ALA A 507 17.01 3.04 10.90
N ILE A 508 18.22 3.13 10.32
CA ILE A 508 18.41 3.09 8.87
C ILE A 508 18.43 1.62 8.43
N GLY A 509 17.25 0.98 8.33
CA GLY A 509 17.13 -0.33 7.65
C GLY A 509 16.19 -1.39 8.23
N SER A 510 15.43 -1.15 9.31
CA SER A 510 14.56 -2.20 9.86
C SER A 510 13.28 -2.39 9.02
N GLU A 511 13.13 -3.56 8.41
CA GLU A 511 11.90 -4.01 7.75
C GLU A 511 10.73 -4.07 8.76
N VAL A 512 9.55 -3.57 8.39
CA VAL A 512 8.35 -3.59 9.26
C VAL A 512 7.58 -4.88 9.03
N TRP A 513 7.25 -5.60 10.10
CA TRP A 513 6.36 -6.77 10.03
C TRP A 513 4.95 -6.43 10.50
N LYS A 514 3.95 -6.91 9.76
CA LYS A 514 2.52 -6.81 10.12
C LYS A 514 1.84 -8.17 9.97
N ASN A 515 0.86 -8.46 10.84
CA ASN A 515 -0.01 -9.63 10.68
C ASN A 515 -1.17 -9.35 9.70
N TRP A 516 -1.97 -10.39 9.39
CA TRP A 516 -3.03 -10.39 8.39
C TRP A 516 -4.08 -9.30 8.61
N ASP A 517 -4.58 -9.14 9.84
CA ASP A 517 -5.59 -8.10 10.17
C ASP A 517 -4.97 -6.74 10.51
N THR A 518 -3.66 -6.63 10.36
CA THR A 518 -2.85 -5.41 10.52
C THR A 518 -2.84 -4.80 11.92
N ARG A 519 -3.43 -5.45 12.93
CA ARG A 519 -3.41 -4.97 14.33
C ARG A 519 -2.06 -5.18 15.01
N GLN A 520 -1.33 -6.22 14.62
CA GLN A 520 -0.03 -6.56 15.20
C GLN A 520 1.08 -6.02 14.29
N ILE A 521 1.91 -5.14 14.83
CA ILE A 521 3.01 -4.47 14.11
C ILE A 521 4.26 -4.52 14.98
N CYS A 522 5.40 -4.91 14.42
CA CYS A 522 6.70 -4.78 15.08
C CYS A 522 7.81 -4.33 14.14
N TYR A 523 8.87 -3.81 14.75
CA TYR A 523 10.03 -3.21 14.09
C TYR A 523 11.30 -3.95 14.55
N PRO A 524 11.58 -5.14 14.01
CA PRO A 524 12.76 -5.91 14.39
C PRO A 524 14.06 -5.19 14.00
N GLU A 525 15.05 -5.17 14.88
CA GLU A 525 16.44 -4.77 14.58
C GLU A 525 17.01 -5.55 13.39
N THR A 526 16.68 -6.85 13.30
CA THR A 526 17.13 -7.74 12.22
C THR A 526 16.00 -8.64 11.74
N HIS A 527 15.77 -8.69 10.44
CA HIS A 527 14.82 -9.62 9.82
C HIS A 527 15.54 -10.57 8.86
N LEU A 528 15.69 -11.82 9.27
CA LEU A 528 16.55 -12.82 8.61
C LEU A 528 15.73 -13.93 7.93
N ARG A 529 16.25 -14.46 6.82
CA ARG A 529 15.59 -15.45 5.96
C ARG A 529 16.54 -16.62 5.64
N PRO A 530 16.83 -17.49 6.61
CA PRO A 530 17.81 -18.55 6.44
C PRO A 530 17.45 -19.46 5.26
N SER A 531 18.46 -19.84 4.49
CA SER A 531 18.35 -20.71 3.30
C SER A 531 18.80 -22.15 3.57
N SER A 532 19.38 -22.42 4.75
CA SER A 532 19.82 -23.75 5.15
C SER A 532 19.69 -23.98 6.66
N LEU A 533 19.75 -25.25 7.08
CA LEU A 533 19.76 -25.61 8.50
C LEU A 533 20.99 -25.03 9.23
N ALA A 534 22.17 -25.09 8.63
CA ALA A 534 23.40 -24.58 9.24
C ALA A 534 23.34 -23.05 9.46
N GLU A 535 22.76 -22.33 8.51
CA GLU A 535 22.51 -20.89 8.65
C GLU A 535 21.51 -20.62 9.78
N LEU A 536 20.39 -21.36 9.83
CA LEU A 536 19.41 -21.25 10.91
C LEU A 536 20.03 -21.52 12.29
N GLN A 537 20.84 -22.58 12.44
CA GLN A 537 21.57 -22.89 13.68
C GLN A 537 22.49 -21.75 14.10
N THR A 538 23.21 -21.16 13.15
CA THR A 538 24.12 -20.05 13.39
C THR A 538 23.36 -18.81 13.86
N ILE A 539 22.25 -18.47 13.20
CA ILE A 539 21.38 -17.36 13.61
C ILE A 539 20.86 -17.60 15.04
N VAL A 540 20.30 -18.76 15.31
CA VAL A 540 19.72 -19.07 16.62
C VAL A 540 20.76 -19.00 17.74
N LYS A 541 21.97 -19.51 17.49
CA LYS A 541 23.07 -19.47 18.44
C LYS A 541 23.50 -18.04 18.79
N ASN A 542 23.50 -17.14 17.80
CA ASN A 542 24.09 -15.80 17.91
C ASN A 542 23.08 -14.71 18.31
N SER A 543 21.78 -14.96 18.20
CA SER A 543 20.74 -13.99 18.61
C SER A 543 20.37 -14.16 20.09
N ASP A 544 20.13 -13.04 20.78
CA ASP A 544 19.71 -13.01 22.18
C ASP A 544 18.20 -13.15 22.37
N SER A 545 17.40 -12.63 21.43
CA SER A 545 15.96 -12.83 21.35
C SER A 545 15.50 -13.04 19.92
N ILE A 546 14.62 -14.03 19.73
CA ILE A 546 14.16 -14.46 18.42
C ILE A 546 12.65 -14.69 18.44
N ARG A 547 11.95 -14.16 17.43
CA ARG A 547 10.61 -14.64 17.05
C ARG A 547 10.61 -15.12 15.61
N VAL A 548 9.64 -15.97 15.27
CA VAL A 548 9.52 -16.59 13.95
C VAL A 548 8.20 -16.19 13.31
N ALA A 549 8.25 -15.66 12.10
CA ALA A 549 7.08 -15.32 11.29
C ALA A 549 6.83 -16.36 10.20
N GLY A 550 5.57 -16.78 10.09
CA GLY A 550 5.03 -17.41 8.87
C GLY A 550 4.36 -16.34 7.99
N ARG A 551 3.19 -16.68 7.42
CA ARG A 551 2.38 -15.75 6.60
C ARG A 551 1.58 -14.69 7.40
N GLY A 552 1.84 -14.51 8.69
CA GLY A 552 1.15 -13.50 9.51
C GLY A 552 -0.33 -13.75 9.82
N HIS A 553 -0.87 -14.95 9.64
CA HIS A 553 -2.29 -15.25 9.91
C HIS A 553 -2.66 -15.45 11.40
N SER A 554 -1.73 -15.26 12.34
CA SER A 554 -2.06 -15.27 13.77
C SER A 554 -2.61 -13.91 14.20
N PHE A 555 -3.71 -13.91 14.96
CA PHE A 555 -4.29 -12.71 15.57
C PHE A 555 -3.67 -12.38 16.94
N SER A 556 -3.13 -13.40 17.61
CA SER A 556 -2.36 -13.30 18.85
C SER A 556 -0.99 -12.63 18.61
N PRO A 557 -0.48 -11.83 19.55
CA PRO A 557 0.84 -11.18 19.45
C PRO A 557 2.05 -12.13 19.63
N ILE A 558 1.98 -13.37 19.14
CA ILE A 558 3.05 -14.36 19.27
C ILE A 558 4.31 -14.00 18.48
N VAL A 559 4.24 -13.15 17.45
CA VAL A 559 5.41 -12.85 16.58
C VAL A 559 6.16 -11.59 17.01
N LEU A 560 5.51 -10.67 17.75
CA LEU A 560 6.06 -9.34 18.01
C LEU A 560 7.45 -9.41 18.65
N THR A 561 8.40 -8.70 18.04
CA THR A 561 9.77 -8.53 18.53
C THR A 561 10.37 -7.23 18.00
N ASN A 562 11.23 -6.61 18.80
CA ASN A 562 12.07 -5.50 18.36
C ASN A 562 13.53 -5.96 18.11
N GLN A 563 13.87 -7.24 18.31
CA GLN A 563 15.21 -7.79 18.10
C GLN A 563 15.28 -8.60 16.80
N THR A 564 15.60 -9.89 16.85
CA THR A 564 15.66 -10.75 15.66
C THR A 564 14.30 -11.35 15.32
N LEU A 565 13.85 -11.13 14.08
CA LEU A 565 12.74 -11.82 13.45
C LEU A 565 13.27 -12.78 12.37
N ILE A 566 12.79 -14.01 12.37
CA ILE A 566 13.15 -15.02 11.35
C ILE A 566 11.91 -15.34 10.50
N SER A 567 12.04 -15.28 9.18
CA SER A 567 11.07 -15.84 8.22
C SER A 567 11.63 -17.10 7.58
N LEU A 568 10.86 -18.18 7.57
CA LEU A 568 11.29 -19.47 7.00
C LEU A 568 11.00 -19.63 5.50
N GLU A 569 10.72 -18.53 4.79
CA GLU A 569 10.27 -18.56 3.39
C GLU A 569 11.25 -19.18 2.39
N ASN A 570 12.54 -19.23 2.75
CA ASN A 570 13.58 -19.91 1.97
C ASN A 570 13.76 -21.40 2.35
N LEU A 571 13.16 -21.85 3.46
CA LEU A 571 13.18 -23.24 3.91
C LEU A 571 11.87 -23.95 3.49
N VAL A 572 11.77 -24.25 2.21
CA VAL A 572 10.55 -24.78 1.55
C VAL A 572 10.78 -26.09 0.78
N GLN A 573 11.84 -26.84 1.08
CA GLN A 573 12.16 -28.08 0.37
C GLN A 573 11.33 -29.28 0.85
N LEU A 574 11.02 -30.19 -0.09
CA LEU A 574 10.63 -31.57 0.21
C LEU A 574 11.90 -32.34 0.57
N ILE A 575 11.97 -32.86 1.80
CA ILE A 575 13.13 -33.60 2.31
C ILE A 575 12.99 -35.10 2.03
N GLU A 576 11.81 -35.66 2.27
CA GLU A 576 11.57 -37.09 2.13
C GLU A 576 10.10 -37.37 1.82
N PHE A 577 9.83 -38.37 0.97
CA PHE A 577 8.50 -38.90 0.73
C PHE A 577 8.56 -40.43 0.81
N THR A 578 7.78 -41.01 1.72
CA THR A 578 7.71 -42.46 1.95
C THR A 578 6.31 -42.99 1.64
N GLN A 579 6.07 -44.27 1.92
CA GLN A 579 4.75 -44.87 1.75
C GLN A 579 3.67 -44.23 2.63
N ASP A 580 4.03 -43.73 3.81
CA ASP A 580 3.08 -43.26 4.83
C ASP A 580 3.35 -41.84 5.33
N THR A 581 4.50 -41.25 5.00
CA THR A 581 4.92 -39.94 5.51
C THR A 581 5.53 -39.04 4.46
N ILE A 582 5.35 -37.74 4.64
CA ILE A 582 6.04 -36.67 3.92
C ILE A 582 6.82 -35.79 4.90
N THR A 583 8.11 -35.56 4.64
CA THR A 583 8.96 -34.64 5.41
C THR A 583 9.24 -33.41 4.58
N VAL A 584 8.87 -32.24 5.10
CA VAL A 584 9.04 -30.94 4.44
C VAL A 584 9.69 -29.94 5.38
N GLN A 585 10.33 -28.92 4.82
CA GLN A 585 10.83 -27.81 5.62
C GLN A 585 9.70 -26.90 6.13
N GLY A 586 9.91 -26.28 7.28
CA GLY A 586 8.88 -25.57 8.05
C GLY A 586 8.23 -24.38 7.33
N GLY A 587 8.90 -23.79 6.34
CA GLY A 587 8.39 -22.67 5.55
C GLY A 587 7.40 -23.05 4.46
N MET A 588 7.31 -24.33 4.07
CA MET A 588 6.49 -24.77 2.94
C MET A 588 4.99 -24.47 3.19
N PRO A 589 4.28 -23.77 2.30
CA PRO A 589 2.84 -23.54 2.44
C PRO A 589 2.03 -24.84 2.39
N LEU A 590 0.93 -24.92 3.16
CA LEU A 590 0.08 -26.11 3.22
C LEU A 590 -0.54 -26.47 1.85
N HIS A 591 -0.91 -25.50 1.01
CA HIS A 591 -1.44 -25.80 -0.32
C HIS A 591 -0.40 -26.53 -1.20
N VAL A 592 0.88 -26.12 -1.14
CA VAL A 592 1.97 -26.78 -1.86
C VAL A 592 2.15 -28.23 -1.38
N ILE A 593 2.10 -28.45 -0.06
CA ILE A 593 2.18 -29.81 0.53
C ILE A 593 1.03 -30.69 0.01
N ASN A 594 -0.20 -30.15 0.00
CA ASN A 594 -1.38 -30.87 -0.47
C ASN A 594 -1.32 -31.16 -1.98
N GLU A 595 -0.78 -30.24 -2.79
CA GLU A 595 -0.57 -30.45 -4.22
C GLU A 595 0.45 -31.56 -4.50
N ILE A 596 1.58 -31.57 -3.79
CA ILE A 596 2.59 -32.64 -3.87
C ILE A 596 1.97 -33.99 -3.50
N LEU A 597 1.22 -34.04 -2.39
CA LEU A 597 0.54 -35.26 -1.95
C LEU A 597 -0.49 -35.74 -3.00
N ALA A 598 -1.29 -34.82 -3.53
CA ALA A 598 -2.34 -35.15 -4.49
C ALA A 598 -1.78 -35.72 -5.80
N GLN A 599 -0.63 -35.22 -6.28
CA GLN A 599 0.09 -35.78 -7.43
C GLN A 599 0.49 -37.25 -7.24
N HIS A 600 0.62 -37.69 -5.99
CA HIS A 600 0.96 -39.06 -5.60
C HIS A 600 -0.26 -39.85 -5.10
N GLY A 601 -1.48 -39.34 -5.30
CA GLY A 601 -2.70 -39.99 -4.81
C GLY A 601 -2.77 -40.06 -3.28
N ARG A 602 -2.14 -39.11 -2.58
CA ARG A 602 -2.14 -38.97 -1.11
C ARG A 602 -2.78 -37.64 -0.68
N ALA A 603 -3.10 -37.53 0.60
CA ALA A 603 -3.62 -36.32 1.23
C ALA A 603 -3.26 -36.26 2.72
N LEU A 604 -3.26 -35.06 3.29
CA LEU A 604 -3.30 -34.91 4.74
C LEU A 604 -4.67 -35.35 5.27
N PRO A 605 -4.76 -36.00 6.44
CA PRO A 605 -6.05 -36.44 7.01
C PRO A 605 -7.01 -35.29 7.34
N ASN A 606 -6.45 -34.12 7.66
CA ASN A 606 -7.18 -32.91 7.98
C ASN A 606 -6.37 -31.67 7.58
N VAL A 607 -7.05 -30.57 7.26
CA VAL A 607 -6.43 -29.27 6.93
C VAL A 607 -7.23 -28.15 7.56
N GLY A 608 -6.59 -26.99 7.74
CA GLY A 608 -7.27 -25.76 8.15
C GLY A 608 -8.04 -25.10 7.01
N ALA A 609 -8.84 -24.08 7.36
CA ALA A 609 -9.63 -23.32 6.38
C ALA A 609 -8.78 -22.48 5.40
N VAL A 610 -7.56 -22.08 5.80
CA VAL A 610 -6.66 -21.21 5.02
C VAL A 610 -5.41 -21.98 4.61
N ALA A 611 -5.21 -22.19 3.32
CA ALA A 611 -4.16 -23.07 2.81
C ALA A 611 -2.80 -22.38 2.56
N VAL A 612 -2.74 -21.04 2.55
CA VAL A 612 -1.47 -20.29 2.38
C VAL A 612 -0.53 -20.35 3.59
N GLN A 613 -1.02 -20.76 4.77
CA GLN A 613 -0.20 -20.85 5.98
C GLN A 613 1.00 -21.79 5.78
N THR A 614 2.17 -21.42 6.31
CA THR A 614 3.37 -22.26 6.33
C THR A 614 3.16 -23.47 7.26
N ALA A 615 3.79 -24.61 6.96
CA ALA A 615 3.73 -25.82 7.79
C ALA A 615 4.03 -25.56 9.27
N ALA A 616 5.12 -24.85 9.59
CA ALA A 616 5.48 -24.50 10.96
C ALA A 616 4.45 -23.55 11.59
N GLY A 617 4.09 -22.46 10.92
CA GLY A 617 3.13 -21.48 11.45
C GLY A 617 1.74 -22.07 11.75
N ALA A 618 1.21 -22.91 10.85
CA ALA A 618 -0.09 -23.56 11.04
C ALA A 618 -0.06 -24.56 12.21
N THR A 619 0.99 -25.38 12.27
CA THR A 619 1.07 -26.43 13.30
C THR A 619 1.35 -25.86 14.68
N GLN A 620 2.22 -24.86 14.79
CA GLN A 620 2.59 -24.24 16.06
C GLN A 620 1.46 -23.51 16.78
N THR A 621 0.36 -23.23 16.07
CA THR A 621 -0.82 -22.57 16.64
C THR A 621 -2.03 -23.47 16.77
N GLY A 622 -1.91 -24.77 16.44
CA GLY A 622 -3.01 -25.73 16.56
C GLY A 622 -4.07 -25.59 15.46
N THR A 623 -3.67 -25.18 14.24
CA THR A 623 -4.59 -25.12 13.09
C THR A 623 -5.36 -26.43 12.93
N HIS A 624 -6.67 -26.31 12.69
CA HIS A 624 -7.57 -27.46 12.67
C HIS A 624 -8.72 -27.25 11.68
N GLY A 625 -9.24 -28.36 11.16
CA GLY A 625 -10.47 -28.41 10.37
C GLY A 625 -11.67 -28.81 11.23
N THR A 626 -12.59 -29.57 10.65
CA THR A 626 -13.70 -30.23 11.36
C THR A 626 -13.66 -31.72 11.06
N GLY A 627 -14.05 -32.58 12.01
CA GLY A 627 -14.15 -34.02 11.81
C GLY A 627 -13.63 -34.86 12.99
N ASN A 628 -13.61 -36.19 12.79
CA ASN A 628 -13.06 -37.14 13.76
C ASN A 628 -11.52 -37.20 13.71
N THR A 629 -10.90 -36.04 13.66
CA THR A 629 -9.45 -35.84 13.67
C THR A 629 -9.13 -34.70 14.61
N GLY A 630 -7.97 -34.75 15.28
CA GLY A 630 -7.46 -33.61 16.03
C GLY A 630 -7.01 -32.44 15.16
N ALA A 631 -6.22 -31.54 15.74
CA ALA A 631 -5.52 -30.51 14.97
C ALA A 631 -4.64 -31.13 13.88
N ILE A 632 -4.26 -30.35 12.85
CA ILE A 632 -3.31 -30.79 11.83
C ILE A 632 -1.99 -31.28 12.46
N SER A 633 -1.62 -30.69 13.60
CA SER A 633 -0.43 -31.04 14.38
C SER A 633 -0.47 -32.46 14.95
N ALA A 634 -1.65 -33.06 15.12
CA ALA A 634 -1.78 -34.45 15.57
C ALA A 634 -1.23 -35.45 14.53
N GLY A 635 -1.22 -35.08 13.24
CA GLY A 635 -0.65 -35.87 12.16
C GLY A 635 0.88 -35.82 12.06
N ILE A 636 1.57 -35.04 12.90
CA ILE A 636 3.03 -34.91 12.85
C ILE A 636 3.69 -36.09 13.57
N VAL A 637 4.44 -36.93 12.88
CA VAL A 637 5.19 -38.06 13.50
C VAL A 637 6.67 -37.78 13.71
N GLY A 638 7.15 -36.66 13.16
CA GLY A 638 8.53 -36.22 13.37
C GLY A 638 8.66 -34.72 13.21
N MET A 639 9.61 -34.12 13.93
CA MET A 639 9.92 -32.70 13.85
C MET A 639 11.40 -32.47 14.16
N GLU A 640 11.99 -31.49 13.50
CA GLU A 640 13.33 -30.99 13.81
C GLU A 640 13.24 -29.54 14.27
N ILE A 641 13.84 -29.26 15.44
CA ILE A 641 13.76 -27.97 16.10
C ILE A 641 15.17 -27.50 16.44
N VAL A 642 15.49 -26.28 16.05
CA VAL A 642 16.70 -25.59 16.50
C VAL A 642 16.36 -24.88 17.81
N VAL A 643 16.92 -25.38 18.93
CA VAL A 643 16.68 -24.87 20.29
C VAL A 643 17.67 -23.74 20.65
N ALA A 644 17.53 -23.12 21.82
CA ALA A 644 18.14 -21.81 22.10
C ALA A 644 19.67 -21.78 22.03
N ASN A 645 20.33 -22.92 22.27
CA ASN A 645 21.78 -23.06 22.16
C ASN A 645 22.29 -23.26 20.71
N GLY A 646 21.39 -23.27 19.71
CA GLY A 646 21.69 -23.47 18.30
C GLY A 646 21.84 -24.92 17.86
N THR A 647 21.68 -25.90 18.77
CA THR A 647 21.66 -27.32 18.41
C THR A 647 20.29 -27.75 17.89
N THR A 648 20.27 -28.82 17.09
CA THR A 648 19.02 -29.40 16.57
C THR A 648 18.57 -30.56 17.45
N VAL A 649 17.31 -30.52 17.87
CA VAL A 649 16.62 -31.64 18.52
C VAL A 649 15.75 -32.33 17.47
N HIS A 650 15.97 -33.63 17.30
CA HIS A 650 15.19 -34.48 16.41
C HIS A 650 14.14 -35.23 17.23
N LEU A 651 12.87 -34.95 17.00
CA LEU A 651 11.76 -35.54 17.72
C LEU A 651 11.08 -36.57 16.82
N ARG A 652 10.95 -37.79 17.32
CA ARG A 652 10.21 -38.89 16.69
C ARG A 652 9.46 -39.64 17.77
N GLN A 653 8.13 -39.77 17.62
CA GLN A 653 7.26 -40.61 18.46
C GLN A 653 7.61 -40.62 19.97
N SER A 654 7.73 -39.44 20.59
CA SER A 654 8.10 -39.27 22.00
C SER A 654 7.17 -38.30 22.71
N ASN A 655 7.14 -38.34 24.05
CA ASN A 655 6.39 -37.35 24.85
C ASN A 655 6.81 -35.90 24.57
N LEU A 656 8.08 -35.68 24.17
CA LEU A 656 8.58 -34.36 23.79
C LEU A 656 8.00 -33.88 22.46
N LEU A 657 7.64 -34.80 21.55
CA LEU A 657 6.93 -34.43 20.33
C LEU A 657 5.51 -33.92 20.65
N ASP A 658 4.84 -34.50 21.63
CA ASP A 658 3.52 -34.01 22.09
C ASP A 658 3.58 -32.61 22.70
N ALA A 659 4.70 -32.21 23.31
CA ALA A 659 4.92 -30.84 23.74
C ALA A 659 5.19 -29.92 22.53
N ALA A 660 6.01 -30.37 21.58
CA ALA A 660 6.51 -29.54 20.50
C ALA A 660 5.51 -29.24 19.38
N ARG A 661 4.53 -30.13 19.15
CA ARG A 661 3.56 -30.02 18.05
C ARG A 661 2.75 -28.72 18.06
N VAL A 662 2.44 -28.18 19.24
CA VAL A 662 1.79 -26.87 19.45
C VAL A 662 2.53 -26.15 20.57
N ALA A 663 3.42 -25.24 20.21
CA ALA A 663 4.28 -24.56 21.18
C ALA A 663 4.38 -23.04 20.96
N MET A 664 3.58 -22.46 20.05
CA MET A 664 3.62 -21.02 19.73
C MET A 664 5.02 -20.51 19.32
N GLY A 665 5.91 -21.42 18.90
CA GLY A 665 7.32 -21.12 18.63
C GLY A 665 8.15 -20.74 19.86
N THR A 666 7.78 -21.15 21.08
CA THR A 666 8.55 -20.85 22.31
C THR A 666 9.60 -21.90 22.66
N LEU A 667 9.55 -23.08 22.05
CA LEU A 667 10.54 -24.16 22.24
C LEU A 667 11.71 -24.08 21.25
N GLY A 668 11.60 -23.28 20.19
CA GLY A 668 12.63 -23.11 19.17
C GLY A 668 12.08 -22.89 17.77
N VAL A 669 12.97 -22.92 16.78
CA VAL A 669 12.63 -22.74 15.37
C VAL A 669 12.53 -24.09 14.67
N ILE A 670 11.38 -24.36 14.06
CA ILE A 670 11.15 -25.63 13.35
C ILE A 670 11.81 -25.58 11.98
N SER A 671 12.81 -26.45 11.76
CA SER A 671 13.46 -26.57 10.44
C SER A 671 12.67 -27.50 9.51
N SER A 672 12.17 -28.63 10.03
CA SER A 672 11.43 -29.61 9.23
C SER A 672 10.34 -30.32 10.04
N ILE A 673 9.31 -30.79 9.34
CA ILE A 673 8.15 -31.51 9.88
C ILE A 673 7.88 -32.74 9.02
N THR A 674 7.69 -33.89 9.67
CA THR A 674 7.22 -35.12 9.05
C THR A 674 5.74 -35.33 9.37
N PHE A 675 4.88 -35.20 8.35
CA PHE A 675 3.46 -35.49 8.45
C PHE A 675 3.16 -36.93 8.02
N GLN A 676 2.23 -37.59 8.72
CA GLN A 676 1.51 -38.73 8.18
C GLN A 676 0.56 -38.27 7.09
N HIS A 677 0.42 -39.09 6.05
CA HIS A 677 -0.57 -38.87 4.99
C HIS A 677 -1.39 -40.14 4.75
N VAL A 678 -2.60 -39.96 4.22
CA VAL A 678 -3.55 -41.02 3.88
C VAL A 678 -3.78 -41.07 2.37
N PRO A 679 -4.40 -42.12 1.80
CA PRO A 679 -4.84 -42.10 0.41
C PRO A 679 -5.71 -40.88 0.12
N LEU A 680 -5.53 -40.25 -1.04
CA LEU A 680 -6.39 -39.16 -1.50
C LEU A 680 -7.82 -39.67 -1.66
N TRP A 681 -8.78 -38.86 -1.24
CA TRP A 681 -10.20 -39.19 -1.36
C TRP A 681 -10.99 -37.99 -1.86
N THR A 682 -12.18 -38.28 -2.38
CA THR A 682 -13.11 -37.29 -2.91
C THR A 682 -14.21 -37.01 -1.89
N MET A 683 -14.61 -35.75 -1.81
CA MET A 683 -15.64 -35.29 -0.90
C MET A 683 -16.63 -34.38 -1.61
N GLU A 684 -17.84 -34.33 -1.07
CA GLU A 684 -18.84 -33.34 -1.39
C GLU A 684 -18.94 -32.33 -0.23
N GLN A 685 -18.79 -31.05 -0.53
CA GLN A 685 -19.10 -29.97 0.40
C GLN A 685 -20.54 -29.50 0.14
N ILE A 686 -21.40 -29.55 1.16
CA ILE A 686 -22.81 -29.16 1.07
C ILE A 686 -23.08 -28.04 2.07
N THR A 687 -23.68 -26.95 1.62
CA THR A 687 -24.08 -25.82 2.45
C THR A 687 -25.56 -25.55 2.29
N PHE A 688 -26.30 -25.37 3.38
CA PHE A 688 -27.71 -24.95 3.36
C PHE A 688 -28.06 -24.14 4.61
N THR A 689 -29.18 -23.44 4.59
CA THR A 689 -29.66 -22.63 5.71
C THR A 689 -30.90 -23.24 6.35
N MET A 690 -31.05 -23.07 7.66
CA MET A 690 -32.25 -23.46 8.40
C MET A 690 -32.48 -22.54 9.61
N PRO A 691 -33.71 -22.43 10.13
CA PRO A 691 -34.00 -21.65 11.34
C PRO A 691 -33.24 -22.17 12.57
N TYR A 692 -32.83 -21.27 13.46
CA TYR A 692 -32.10 -21.62 14.68
C TYR A 692 -32.82 -22.68 15.55
N ASP A 693 -34.12 -22.52 15.78
CA ASP A 693 -34.87 -23.44 16.66
C ASP A 693 -34.92 -24.87 16.08
N GLU A 694 -35.09 -24.99 14.76
CA GLU A 694 -35.03 -26.28 14.06
C GLU A 694 -33.63 -26.88 14.11
N PHE A 695 -32.61 -26.05 13.89
CA PHE A 695 -31.22 -26.47 13.94
C PHE A 695 -30.84 -27.05 15.30
N VAL A 696 -31.23 -26.37 16.39
CA VAL A 696 -30.95 -26.82 17.77
C VAL A 696 -31.58 -28.18 18.04
N MET A 697 -32.81 -28.42 17.57
CA MET A 697 -33.47 -29.73 17.71
C MET A 697 -32.78 -30.85 16.93
N ASP A 698 -32.25 -30.54 15.74
CA ASP A 698 -31.64 -31.54 14.86
C ASP A 698 -30.12 -31.67 14.99
N LEU A 699 -29.43 -30.77 15.70
CA LEU A 699 -27.97 -30.73 15.82
C LEU A 699 -27.40 -32.09 16.23
N ARG A 700 -27.97 -32.74 17.24
CA ARG A 700 -27.49 -34.05 17.71
C ARG A 700 -27.61 -35.13 16.65
N LYS A 701 -28.68 -35.11 15.84
CA LYS A 701 -28.85 -36.07 14.73
C LYS A 701 -27.89 -35.76 13.59
N LEU A 702 -27.67 -34.48 13.28
CA LEU A 702 -26.69 -34.05 12.27
C LEU A 702 -25.27 -34.48 12.66
N GLN A 703 -24.87 -34.29 13.93
CA GLN A 703 -23.57 -34.74 14.45
C GLN A 703 -23.38 -36.26 14.37
N GLN A 704 -24.43 -37.03 14.65
CA GLN A 704 -24.40 -38.50 14.52
C GLN A 704 -24.31 -38.96 13.07
N THR A 705 -24.92 -38.21 12.15
CA THR A 705 -25.00 -38.57 10.73
C THR A 705 -23.76 -38.15 9.96
N PHE A 706 -23.23 -36.96 10.26
CA PHE A 706 -22.17 -36.32 9.49
C PHE A 706 -20.93 -36.10 10.34
N GLU A 707 -19.88 -36.87 10.04
CA GLU A 707 -18.58 -36.77 10.72
C GLU A 707 -18.01 -35.34 10.72
N ARG A 708 -18.14 -34.63 9.60
CA ARG A 708 -17.55 -33.30 9.36
C ARG A 708 -18.63 -32.23 9.26
N LEU A 709 -19.33 -32.03 10.38
CA LEU A 709 -20.28 -30.96 10.56
C LEU A 709 -19.56 -29.67 10.98
N GLN A 710 -19.89 -28.58 10.32
CA GLN A 710 -19.62 -27.23 10.74
C GLN A 710 -20.89 -26.42 10.52
N TRP A 711 -21.08 -25.35 11.27
CA TRP A 711 -22.17 -24.43 11.03
C TRP A 711 -21.79 -23.02 11.47
N TYR A 712 -22.52 -22.04 10.99
CA TYR A 712 -22.29 -20.65 11.36
C TYR A 712 -23.55 -19.80 11.21
N MET A 713 -23.57 -18.68 11.90
CA MET A 713 -24.57 -17.63 11.81
C MET A 713 -23.89 -16.34 11.33
N MET A 714 -24.55 -15.63 10.43
CA MET A 714 -24.14 -14.31 9.96
C MET A 714 -25.27 -13.31 10.23
N GLY A 715 -24.96 -12.03 10.34
CA GLY A 715 -26.00 -11.01 10.54
C GLY A 715 -26.55 -10.97 11.97
N LEU A 716 -25.84 -11.57 12.92
CA LEU A 716 -26.08 -11.39 14.34
C LEU A 716 -25.93 -9.91 14.73
N PRO A 717 -26.65 -9.43 15.75
CA PRO A 717 -27.64 -10.16 16.56
C PRO A 717 -29.06 -10.16 15.96
N LYS A 718 -29.23 -9.70 14.71
CA LYS A 718 -30.56 -9.49 14.10
C LYS A 718 -31.13 -10.75 13.44
N ASP A 719 -30.28 -11.54 12.81
CA ASP A 719 -30.67 -12.76 12.08
C ASP A 719 -30.48 -14.00 12.96
N ASN A 720 -31.50 -14.87 12.98
CA ASN A 720 -31.50 -16.15 13.69
C ASN A 720 -31.48 -17.35 12.73
N THR A 721 -30.81 -17.19 11.58
CA THR A 721 -30.61 -18.26 10.60
C THR A 721 -29.26 -18.92 10.79
N VAL A 722 -29.25 -20.26 10.78
CA VAL A 722 -28.02 -21.07 10.84
C VAL A 722 -27.70 -21.58 9.44
N THR A 723 -26.48 -21.33 8.99
CA THR A 723 -25.92 -21.98 7.80
C THR A 723 -25.16 -23.22 8.23
N VAL A 724 -25.62 -24.38 7.78
CA VAL A 724 -24.99 -25.68 7.99
C VAL A 724 -24.03 -25.98 6.84
N LEU A 725 -22.85 -26.50 7.17
CA LEU A 725 -21.79 -26.89 6.25
C LEU A 725 -21.38 -28.33 6.53
N LEU A 726 -21.68 -29.22 5.59
CA LEU A 726 -21.35 -30.64 5.64
C LEU A 726 -20.21 -30.95 4.67
N ARG A 727 -19.34 -31.88 5.05
CA ARG A 727 -18.32 -32.44 4.15
C ARG A 727 -18.41 -33.96 4.18
N VAL A 728 -18.91 -34.53 3.09
CA VAL A 728 -19.30 -35.94 3.01
C VAL A 728 -18.39 -36.67 2.04
N ASN A 729 -17.86 -37.83 2.42
CA ASN A 729 -17.06 -38.64 1.50
C ASN A 729 -17.95 -39.16 0.36
N THR A 730 -17.45 -39.10 -0.88
CA THR A 730 -18.22 -39.54 -2.05
C THR A 730 -17.31 -40.16 -3.11
N THR A 731 -17.89 -41.01 -3.96
CA THR A 731 -17.23 -41.54 -5.16
C THR A 731 -17.73 -40.86 -6.43
N ALA A 732 -18.56 -39.82 -6.30
CA ALA A 732 -19.04 -39.06 -7.45
C ALA A 732 -17.88 -38.34 -8.17
N PRO A 733 -18.00 -38.11 -9.49
CA PRO A 733 -17.00 -37.34 -10.22
C PRO A 733 -16.81 -35.93 -9.66
N ILE A 734 -15.57 -35.43 -9.72
CA ILE A 734 -15.22 -34.05 -9.37
C ILE A 734 -15.97 -33.09 -10.30
N THR A 735 -16.57 -32.04 -9.75
CA THR A 735 -17.23 -30.96 -10.52
C THR A 735 -16.19 -29.92 -10.99
N THR A 736 -16.60 -28.76 -11.52
CA THR A 736 -15.67 -27.70 -11.93
C THR A 736 -14.89 -27.02 -10.78
N GLY A 737 -15.05 -27.50 -9.54
CA GLY A 737 -14.11 -27.31 -8.42
C GLY A 737 -14.58 -26.36 -7.32
N CYS A 738 -14.45 -26.78 -6.05
CA CYS A 738 -14.87 -26.02 -4.87
C CYS A 738 -14.08 -24.72 -4.68
N TRP A 739 -12.81 -24.68 -5.10
CA TRP A 739 -11.98 -23.47 -5.08
C TRP A 739 -12.33 -22.48 -6.19
N ASN A 740 -12.95 -22.94 -7.28
CA ASN A 740 -13.39 -22.09 -8.39
C ASN A 740 -14.78 -21.48 -8.16
N ASN A 741 -15.29 -21.57 -6.93
CA ASN A 741 -16.60 -21.04 -6.52
C ASN A 741 -17.77 -21.54 -7.40
N THR A 742 -17.67 -22.75 -7.95
CA THR A 742 -18.75 -23.35 -8.75
C THR A 742 -19.54 -24.35 -7.92
N PHE A 743 -20.81 -24.03 -7.67
CA PHE A 743 -21.71 -24.84 -6.85
C PHE A 743 -22.99 -25.21 -7.62
N THR A 744 -23.52 -26.41 -7.38
CA THR A 744 -24.82 -26.88 -7.84
C THR A 744 -25.87 -26.77 -6.73
N SER A 745 -27.15 -26.67 -7.07
CA SER A 745 -28.28 -26.76 -6.14
C SER A 745 -28.77 -28.19 -5.92
N VAL A 746 -28.13 -29.19 -6.53
CA VAL A 746 -28.50 -30.61 -6.40
C VAL A 746 -27.29 -31.38 -5.86
N PRO A 747 -27.21 -31.61 -4.54
CA PRO A 747 -26.19 -32.46 -3.97
C PRO A 747 -26.29 -33.91 -4.48
N VAL A 748 -25.15 -34.59 -4.60
CA VAL A 748 -25.10 -36.04 -4.87
C VAL A 748 -25.42 -36.85 -3.63
N THR A 749 -25.16 -36.32 -2.43
CA THR A 749 -25.59 -36.89 -1.16
C THR A 749 -27.10 -36.67 -0.98
N PRO A 750 -27.89 -37.71 -0.66
CA PRO A 750 -29.33 -37.57 -0.44
C PRO A 750 -29.65 -36.73 0.81
N PRO A 751 -30.83 -36.10 0.89
CA PRO A 751 -31.26 -35.36 2.07
C PRO A 751 -31.24 -36.24 3.34
N PRO A 752 -30.71 -35.74 4.48
CA PRO A 752 -30.61 -36.52 5.71
C PRO A 752 -31.92 -36.51 6.52
N LEU A 753 -31.91 -37.19 7.67
CA LEU A 753 -32.96 -37.09 8.71
C LEU A 753 -34.40 -37.39 8.24
N GLY A 754 -34.55 -38.14 7.15
CA GLY A 754 -35.86 -38.47 6.57
C GLY A 754 -36.49 -37.33 5.75
N TRP A 755 -35.72 -36.29 5.39
CA TRP A 755 -36.19 -35.21 4.54
C TRP A 755 -36.51 -35.72 3.13
N SER A 756 -37.61 -35.25 2.55
CA SER A 756 -38.02 -35.61 1.18
C SER A 756 -37.20 -34.89 0.11
N GLN A 757 -36.63 -33.73 0.44
CA GLN A 757 -35.79 -32.91 -0.43
C GLN A 757 -34.87 -32.00 0.39
N TRP A 758 -33.79 -31.50 -0.22
CA TRP A 758 -32.94 -30.47 0.39
C TRP A 758 -33.65 -29.11 0.42
N PRO A 759 -33.30 -28.20 1.35
CA PRO A 759 -33.79 -26.83 1.32
C PRO A 759 -33.39 -26.09 0.03
N ASP A 760 -34.21 -25.14 -0.42
CA ASP A 760 -33.95 -24.35 -1.63
C ASP A 760 -32.61 -23.59 -1.61
N SER A 761 -32.08 -23.30 -0.41
CA SER A 761 -30.81 -22.62 -0.21
C SER A 761 -29.57 -23.51 -0.41
N VAL A 762 -29.76 -24.80 -0.68
CA VAL A 762 -28.67 -25.77 -0.76
C VAL A 762 -27.70 -25.44 -1.89
N LYS A 763 -26.41 -25.56 -1.58
CA LYS A 763 -25.29 -25.43 -2.51
C LYS A 763 -24.32 -26.57 -2.29
N SER A 764 -23.84 -27.18 -3.36
CA SER A 764 -22.90 -28.30 -3.28
C SER A 764 -21.77 -28.22 -4.31
N CYS A 765 -20.60 -28.74 -3.96
CA CYS A 765 -19.49 -29.00 -4.89
C CYS A 765 -18.79 -30.32 -4.52
N VAL A 766 -18.32 -31.07 -5.52
CA VAL A 766 -17.53 -32.30 -5.33
C VAL A 766 -16.10 -32.03 -5.78
N ASP A 767 -15.13 -32.30 -4.92
CA ASP A 767 -13.71 -32.08 -5.20
C ASP A 767 -12.83 -33.01 -4.36
N VAL A 768 -11.52 -32.97 -4.59
CA VAL A 768 -10.54 -33.66 -3.74
C VAL A 768 -10.55 -33.11 -2.31
N SER A 769 -10.20 -33.96 -1.34
CA SER A 769 -10.35 -33.66 0.09
C SER A 769 -9.82 -32.30 0.53
N TYR A 770 -8.57 -31.94 0.22
CA TYR A 770 -8.01 -30.66 0.67
C TYR A 770 -8.71 -29.43 0.08
N LYS A 771 -9.36 -29.55 -1.09
CA LYS A 771 -10.13 -28.46 -1.73
C LYS A 771 -11.55 -28.30 -1.17
N THR A 772 -12.09 -29.35 -0.56
CA THR A 772 -13.39 -29.29 0.15
C THR A 772 -13.23 -28.93 1.62
N LEU A 773 -12.10 -29.29 2.23
CA LEU A 773 -11.80 -29.01 3.64
C LEU A 773 -11.38 -27.55 3.85
N GLY A 774 -10.58 -26.98 2.95
CA GLY A 774 -10.05 -25.62 3.05
C GLY A 774 -10.32 -24.75 1.82
N ARG A 775 -9.75 -23.53 1.84
CA ARG A 775 -9.71 -22.57 0.73
C ARG A 775 -8.28 -22.05 0.58
N VAL A 776 -7.90 -21.60 -0.63
CA VAL A 776 -6.57 -21.01 -0.89
C VAL A 776 -6.31 -19.84 0.06
N GLY A 777 -7.28 -18.90 0.15
CA GLY A 777 -7.21 -17.74 1.06
C GLY A 777 -6.56 -16.49 0.44
N GLU A 778 -5.93 -16.59 -0.73
CA GLU A 778 -5.32 -15.46 -1.45
C GLU A 778 -6.34 -14.38 -1.89
N ASN A 779 -7.60 -14.76 -2.04
CA ASN A 779 -8.69 -13.88 -2.50
C ASN A 779 -9.50 -13.23 -1.37
N ASN A 780 -9.08 -13.35 -0.11
CA ASN A 780 -9.79 -12.68 0.99
C ASN A 780 -9.47 -11.18 0.97
N THR A 781 -10.39 -10.38 0.41
CA THR A 781 -10.24 -8.92 0.28
C THR A 781 -10.74 -8.13 1.49
N LYS A 782 -11.41 -8.79 2.45
CA LYS A 782 -11.97 -8.15 3.65
C LYS A 782 -11.17 -8.54 4.88
N LEU A 783 -10.63 -7.54 5.57
CA LEU A 783 -10.02 -7.74 6.88
C LEU A 783 -11.07 -8.16 7.90
N PHE A 784 -10.69 -9.07 8.78
CA PHE A 784 -11.50 -9.48 9.90
C PHE A 784 -10.61 -9.90 11.06
N THR A 785 -11.14 -9.83 12.27
CA THR A 785 -10.47 -10.30 13.48
C THR A 785 -11.25 -11.45 14.09
N GLU A 786 -10.57 -12.53 14.48
CA GLU A 786 -11.20 -13.75 14.99
C GLU A 786 -10.68 -14.13 16.38
N MET A 787 -11.61 -14.51 17.25
CA MET A 787 -11.35 -15.22 18.51
C MET A 787 -11.94 -16.63 18.38
N GLU A 788 -11.28 -17.60 19.02
CA GLU A 788 -11.84 -18.94 19.21
C GLU A 788 -11.71 -19.41 20.65
N MET A 789 -12.77 -20.05 21.15
CA MET A 789 -12.84 -20.68 22.47
C MET A 789 -13.30 -22.14 22.33
N MET A 790 -12.56 -23.04 22.97
CA MET A 790 -12.74 -24.48 22.87
C MET A 790 -13.39 -25.05 24.12
N VAL A 791 -14.61 -25.55 23.99
CA VAL A 791 -15.40 -26.17 25.07
C VAL A 791 -15.60 -27.67 24.81
N GLY A 792 -16.03 -28.43 25.83
CA GLY A 792 -16.42 -29.82 25.61
C GLY A 792 -17.51 -29.92 24.54
N ALA A 793 -17.43 -30.89 23.64
CA ALA A 793 -18.43 -31.04 22.58
C ALA A 793 -19.84 -31.30 23.14
N GLU A 794 -19.93 -31.89 24.33
CA GLU A 794 -21.14 -32.10 25.11
C GLU A 794 -21.79 -30.79 25.59
N ASP A 795 -21.00 -29.72 25.75
CA ASP A 795 -21.43 -28.41 26.27
C ASP A 795 -21.83 -27.43 25.15
N ASP A 796 -21.77 -27.84 23.88
CA ASP A 796 -21.98 -26.96 22.72
C ASP A 796 -23.33 -26.20 22.78
N LEU A 797 -24.44 -26.85 23.10
CA LEU A 797 -25.76 -26.20 23.19
C LEU A 797 -25.81 -25.19 24.33
N GLY A 798 -25.21 -25.50 25.48
CA GLY A 798 -25.11 -24.56 26.59
C GLY A 798 -24.21 -23.38 26.26
N GLY A 799 -23.09 -23.61 25.58
CA GLY A 799 -22.20 -22.55 25.08
C GLY A 799 -22.90 -21.64 24.07
N LEU A 800 -23.67 -22.23 23.15
CA LEU A 800 -24.46 -21.50 22.16
C LEU A 800 -25.53 -20.62 22.81
N GLU A 801 -26.27 -21.15 23.78
CA GLU A 801 -27.25 -20.37 24.54
C GLU A 801 -26.61 -19.15 25.21
N LYS A 802 -25.45 -19.32 25.86
CA LYS A 802 -24.73 -18.22 26.51
C LYS A 802 -24.23 -17.16 25.52
N ILE A 803 -23.71 -17.57 24.36
CA ILE A 803 -23.29 -16.62 23.32
C ILE A 803 -24.49 -15.88 22.73
N MET A 804 -25.60 -16.57 22.49
CA MET A 804 -26.81 -15.93 21.99
C MET A 804 -27.36 -14.91 22.98
N GLN A 805 -27.32 -15.22 24.28
CA GLN A 805 -27.68 -14.26 25.33
C GLN A 805 -26.73 -13.04 25.33
N LEU A 806 -25.41 -13.27 25.26
CA LEU A 806 -24.43 -12.18 25.16
C LEU A 806 -24.73 -11.27 23.95
N HIS A 807 -25.02 -11.87 22.79
CA HIS A 807 -25.35 -11.13 21.58
C HIS A 807 -26.66 -10.33 21.71
N ALA A 808 -27.68 -10.91 22.34
CA ALA A 808 -28.94 -10.22 22.62
C ALA A 808 -28.75 -9.04 23.58
N ASP A 809 -27.98 -9.23 24.65
CA ASP A 809 -27.70 -8.19 25.66
C ASP A 809 -26.91 -7.02 25.06
N LEU A 810 -25.99 -7.31 24.14
CA LEU A 810 -25.16 -6.32 23.45
C LEU A 810 -25.84 -5.69 22.22
N ALA A 811 -27.00 -6.17 21.80
CA ALA A 811 -27.61 -5.77 20.52
C ALA A 811 -27.85 -4.27 20.38
N ALA A 812 -28.21 -3.59 21.46
CA ALA A 812 -28.41 -2.14 21.46
C ALA A 812 -27.09 -1.33 21.39
N SER A 813 -25.97 -1.94 21.79
CA SER A 813 -24.65 -1.31 21.81
C SER A 813 -23.80 -1.63 20.58
N HIS A 814 -24.22 -2.63 19.80
CA HIS A 814 -23.54 -3.08 18.59
C HIS A 814 -23.57 -2.01 17.49
N ASP A 815 -22.44 -1.79 16.83
CA ASP A 815 -22.37 -1.01 15.61
C ASP A 815 -22.89 -1.84 14.42
N PRO A 816 -24.05 -1.50 13.82
CA PRO A 816 -24.65 -2.31 12.77
C PRO A 816 -23.84 -2.32 11.46
N SER A 817 -22.80 -1.48 11.33
CA SER A 817 -21.88 -1.52 10.18
C SER A 817 -20.85 -2.65 10.28
N ILE A 818 -20.65 -3.22 11.48
CA ILE A 818 -19.68 -4.29 11.72
C ILE A 818 -20.39 -5.62 11.64
N GLN A 819 -20.15 -6.39 10.58
CA GLN A 819 -20.76 -7.70 10.45
C GLN A 819 -20.17 -8.68 11.48
N LEU A 820 -21.04 -9.27 12.30
CA LEU A 820 -20.71 -10.33 13.24
C LEU A 820 -20.92 -11.72 12.60
N PHE A 821 -19.99 -12.61 12.87
CA PHE A 821 -20.09 -14.02 12.53
C PHE A 821 -19.82 -14.87 13.77
N LEU A 822 -20.66 -15.88 13.96
CA LEU A 822 -20.49 -16.93 14.96
C LEU A 822 -20.39 -18.25 14.21
N GLY A 823 -19.28 -18.97 14.34
CA GLY A 823 -19.09 -20.29 13.75
C GLY A 823 -18.83 -21.34 14.81
N VAL A 824 -19.32 -22.55 14.59
CA VAL A 824 -19.00 -23.71 15.43
C VAL A 824 -18.62 -24.91 14.58
N ARG A 825 -17.58 -25.61 15.03
CA ARG A 825 -17.07 -26.85 14.43
C ARG A 825 -16.65 -27.82 15.52
N TYR A 826 -16.50 -29.09 15.16
CA TYR A 826 -16.19 -30.17 16.11
C TYR A 826 -14.87 -30.84 15.74
N VAL A 827 -14.03 -31.05 16.74
CA VAL A 827 -12.67 -31.57 16.59
C VAL A 827 -12.47 -32.69 17.60
N GLU A 828 -11.84 -33.78 17.16
CA GLU A 828 -11.57 -34.94 18.01
C GLU A 828 -10.42 -34.65 18.99
N ALA A 829 -10.35 -35.43 20.07
CA ALA A 829 -9.28 -35.32 21.05
C ALA A 829 -7.89 -35.60 20.43
N ASP A 830 -6.86 -34.92 20.94
CA ASP A 830 -5.45 -35.23 20.66
C ASP A 830 -4.60 -35.33 21.95
N SER A 831 -3.32 -35.71 21.80
CA SER A 831 -2.37 -35.90 22.92
C SER A 831 -1.43 -34.72 23.15
N ILE A 832 -1.61 -33.60 22.46
CA ILE A 832 -0.64 -32.50 22.42
C ILE A 832 -0.81 -31.59 23.64
N TRP A 833 0.26 -31.33 24.39
CA TRP A 833 0.18 -30.76 25.75
C TRP A 833 -0.54 -29.42 25.82
N LEU A 834 -0.28 -28.53 24.87
CA LEU A 834 -0.94 -27.22 24.75
C LEU A 834 -1.93 -27.14 23.58
N SER A 835 -2.37 -28.27 23.03
CA SER A 835 -3.47 -28.26 22.08
C SER A 835 -4.78 -27.97 22.82
N PRO A 836 -5.64 -27.08 22.28
CA PRO A 836 -6.95 -26.86 22.89
C PRO A 836 -7.83 -28.13 22.85
N PHE A 837 -7.45 -29.17 22.09
CA PHE A 837 -8.13 -30.45 21.95
C PHE A 837 -7.58 -31.56 22.86
N TYR A 838 -6.63 -31.24 23.75
CA TYR A 838 -5.96 -32.23 24.61
C TYR A 838 -6.95 -33.12 25.36
N ASN A 839 -6.95 -34.42 25.05
CA ASN A 839 -7.77 -35.48 25.65
C ASN A 839 -9.27 -35.18 25.75
N ARG A 840 -9.81 -34.30 24.90
CA ARG A 840 -11.22 -33.90 24.93
C ARG A 840 -11.76 -33.63 23.54
N LYS A 841 -12.83 -34.33 23.16
CA LYS A 841 -13.63 -33.99 21.98
C LYS A 841 -14.25 -32.60 22.20
N THR A 842 -14.06 -31.71 21.26
CA THR A 842 -14.19 -30.27 21.50
C THR A 842 -15.12 -29.64 20.47
N ALA A 843 -16.00 -28.75 20.94
CA ALA A 843 -16.67 -27.76 20.11
C ALA A 843 -15.83 -26.46 20.10
N VAL A 844 -15.50 -25.99 18.90
CA VAL A 844 -14.75 -24.74 18.70
C VAL A 844 -15.74 -23.66 18.34
N PHE A 845 -15.93 -22.70 19.25
CA PHE A 845 -16.70 -21.50 18.98
C PHE A 845 -15.76 -20.45 18.39
N SER A 846 -16.15 -19.85 17.27
CA SER A 846 -15.42 -18.79 16.57
C SER A 846 -16.29 -17.54 16.49
N THR A 847 -15.77 -16.40 16.92
CA THR A 847 -16.40 -15.10 16.72
C THR A 847 -15.51 -14.25 15.82
N ILE A 848 -16.04 -13.88 14.65
CA ILE A 848 -15.37 -13.04 13.66
C ILE A 848 -16.04 -11.67 13.58
N LEU A 849 -15.23 -10.63 13.62
CA LEU A 849 -15.63 -9.24 13.42
C LEU A 849 -15.07 -8.76 12.07
N TYR A 850 -15.94 -8.48 11.11
CA TYR A 850 -15.55 -8.04 9.76
C TYR A 850 -15.36 -6.52 9.69
N ALA A 851 -14.26 -6.04 10.26
CA ALA A 851 -13.87 -4.63 10.22
C ALA A 851 -12.34 -4.48 10.26
N GLY A 852 -11.85 -3.32 9.79
CA GLY A 852 -10.44 -2.92 9.91
C GLY A 852 -10.03 -2.59 11.36
N PRO A 853 -8.71 -2.50 11.63
CA PRO A 853 -8.16 -2.37 12.99
C PRO A 853 -8.66 -1.12 13.74
N GLU A 854 -8.92 -0.02 13.05
CA GLU A 854 -9.36 1.24 13.66
C GLU A 854 -10.81 1.19 14.15
N ASN A 855 -11.66 0.40 13.49
CA ASN A 855 -13.11 0.38 13.73
C ASN A 855 -13.56 -0.73 14.67
N VAL A 856 -12.69 -1.72 14.96
CA VAL A 856 -13.10 -2.94 15.67
C VAL A 856 -12.84 -2.92 17.19
N THR A 857 -12.11 -1.93 17.72
CA THR A 857 -11.64 -1.90 19.13
C THR A 857 -12.77 -2.02 20.15
N LYS A 858 -13.89 -1.31 19.93
CA LYS A 858 -15.08 -1.39 20.80
C LYS A 858 -15.67 -2.80 20.77
N GLU A 859 -15.84 -3.38 19.58
CA GLU A 859 -16.45 -4.69 19.42
C GLU A 859 -15.57 -5.84 19.92
N LEU A 860 -14.25 -5.72 19.82
CA LEU A 860 -13.33 -6.64 20.50
C LEU A 860 -13.56 -6.63 22.01
N SER A 861 -13.70 -5.44 22.60
CA SER A 861 -13.90 -5.27 24.04
C SER A 861 -15.25 -5.80 24.52
N LEU A 862 -16.28 -5.78 23.66
CA LEU A 862 -17.61 -6.29 24.01
C LEU A 862 -17.73 -7.80 23.73
N TYR A 863 -17.49 -8.20 22.48
CA TYR A 863 -17.78 -9.56 22.01
C TYR A 863 -16.65 -10.54 22.31
N HIS A 864 -15.38 -10.19 22.09
CA HIS A 864 -14.27 -11.14 22.33
C HIS A 864 -13.99 -11.30 23.84
N HIS A 865 -13.93 -10.20 24.60
CA HIS A 865 -13.82 -10.32 26.07
C HIS A 865 -15.06 -11.01 26.67
N GLY A 866 -16.27 -10.63 26.24
CA GLY A 866 -17.50 -11.27 26.68
C GLY A 866 -17.51 -12.77 26.40
N MET A 867 -17.12 -13.19 25.18
CA MET A 867 -16.99 -14.60 24.83
C MET A 867 -15.97 -15.33 25.70
N GLN A 868 -14.78 -14.75 25.91
CA GLN A 868 -13.78 -15.34 26.79
C GLN A 868 -14.33 -15.54 28.20
N ASP A 869 -14.93 -14.52 28.79
CA ASP A 869 -15.42 -14.53 30.17
C ASP A 869 -16.50 -15.61 30.38
N ILE A 870 -17.51 -15.66 29.49
CA ILE A 870 -18.60 -16.63 29.60
C ILE A 870 -18.09 -18.05 29.33
N MET A 871 -17.24 -18.25 28.33
CA MET A 871 -16.78 -19.59 27.95
C MET A 871 -15.78 -20.16 28.96
N TYR A 872 -14.85 -19.34 29.44
CA TYR A 872 -13.90 -19.72 30.48
C TYR A 872 -14.62 -20.05 31.80
N SER A 873 -15.47 -19.15 32.28
CA SER A 873 -16.07 -19.27 33.63
C SER A 873 -17.09 -20.39 33.75
N ASN A 874 -17.78 -20.74 32.66
CA ASN A 874 -18.82 -21.78 32.67
C ASN A 874 -18.31 -23.15 32.20
N TYR A 875 -17.34 -23.19 31.29
CA TYR A 875 -16.98 -24.43 30.57
C TYR A 875 -15.48 -24.74 30.56
N GLN A 876 -14.68 -24.01 31.35
CA GLN A 876 -13.21 -24.13 31.36
C GLN A 876 -12.64 -24.11 29.94
N ALA A 877 -13.15 -23.19 29.13
CA ALA A 877 -12.79 -23.13 27.72
C ALA A 877 -11.29 -22.89 27.55
N ARG A 878 -10.69 -23.56 26.56
CA ARG A 878 -9.29 -23.36 26.18
C ARG A 878 -9.21 -22.35 25.03
N PRO A 879 -8.27 -21.40 25.05
CA PRO A 879 -8.12 -20.44 23.96
C PRO A 879 -7.42 -21.08 22.76
N HIS A 880 -7.71 -20.62 21.55
CA HIS A 880 -6.88 -20.96 20.40
C HIS A 880 -5.55 -20.17 20.44
N PRO A 881 -4.37 -20.81 20.41
CA PRO A 881 -3.08 -20.12 20.55
C PRO A 881 -2.79 -19.05 19.49
N GLY A 882 -3.29 -19.26 18.26
CA GLY A 882 -3.14 -18.33 17.13
C GLY A 882 -4.28 -17.32 16.90
N LYS A 883 -5.35 -17.32 17.71
CA LYS A 883 -6.46 -16.36 17.59
C LYS A 883 -6.32 -15.25 18.63
N VAL A 884 -7.24 -14.28 18.64
CA VAL A 884 -7.31 -13.32 19.76
C VAL A 884 -7.49 -14.10 21.05
N ASN A 885 -6.65 -13.82 22.04
CA ASN A 885 -6.57 -14.54 23.30
C ASN A 885 -6.10 -13.57 24.39
N TYR A 886 -6.84 -13.49 25.50
CA TYR A 886 -6.53 -12.63 26.65
C TYR A 886 -6.30 -13.44 27.93
N PHE A 887 -5.95 -14.73 27.81
CA PHE A 887 -5.63 -15.56 28.97
C PHE A 887 -4.33 -15.08 29.65
N THR A 888 -4.26 -15.29 30.97
CA THR A 888 -3.01 -15.20 31.73
C THR A 888 -2.40 -16.58 31.94
N ALA A 889 -1.17 -16.65 32.43
CA ALA A 889 -0.51 -17.90 32.79
C ALA A 889 -1.31 -18.71 33.82
N GLU A 890 -1.95 -18.06 34.79
CA GLU A 890 -2.81 -18.73 35.77
C GLU A 890 -4.04 -19.34 35.11
N MET A 891 -4.65 -18.64 34.16
CA MET A 891 -5.79 -19.18 33.40
C MET A 891 -5.35 -20.35 32.51
N MET A 892 -4.21 -20.22 31.82
CA MET A 892 -3.61 -21.28 31.00
C MET A 892 -3.31 -22.52 31.85
N GLN A 893 -2.70 -22.34 33.03
CA GLN A 893 -2.41 -23.41 33.99
C GLN A 893 -3.68 -24.15 34.44
N GLN A 894 -4.80 -23.44 34.61
CA GLN A 894 -6.07 -24.05 35.01
C GLN A 894 -6.69 -24.92 33.91
N VAL A 895 -6.56 -24.54 32.64
CA VAL A 895 -7.28 -25.21 31.53
C VAL A 895 -6.44 -26.21 30.73
N TYR A 896 -5.10 -26.15 30.83
CA TYR A 896 -4.18 -27.06 30.16
C TYR A 896 -3.53 -28.04 31.16
N PRO A 897 -3.92 -29.32 31.17
CA PRO A 897 -3.46 -30.28 32.19
C PRO A 897 -1.94 -30.51 32.24
N ARG A 898 -1.24 -30.29 31.13
CA ARG A 898 0.22 -30.48 31.01
C ARG A 898 0.98 -29.15 30.97
N PHE A 899 0.37 -28.07 31.45
CA PHE A 899 0.95 -26.74 31.43
C PHE A 899 2.29 -26.66 32.18
N ASP A 900 2.33 -27.14 33.43
CA ASP A 900 3.53 -27.05 34.26
C ASP A 900 4.71 -27.84 33.65
N GLU A 901 4.41 -28.99 33.03
CA GLU A 901 5.41 -29.80 32.33
C GLU A 901 5.91 -29.11 31.06
N PHE A 902 5.02 -28.44 30.32
CA PHE A 902 5.42 -27.63 29.16
C PHE A 902 6.33 -26.46 29.59
N VAL A 903 5.97 -25.76 30.66
CA VAL A 903 6.77 -24.63 31.18
C VAL A 903 8.13 -25.12 31.66
N ALA A 904 8.20 -26.26 32.36
CA ALA A 904 9.46 -26.87 32.77
C ALA A 904 10.35 -27.20 31.55
N LEU A 905 9.77 -27.77 30.49
CA LEU A 905 10.49 -28.05 29.24
C LEU A 905 10.97 -26.78 28.54
N GLN A 906 10.13 -25.73 28.49
CA GLN A 906 10.50 -24.45 27.90
C GLN A 906 11.70 -23.83 28.65
N LEU A 907 11.69 -23.86 29.98
CA LEU A 907 12.80 -23.39 30.80
C LEU A 907 14.07 -24.24 30.62
N GLU A 908 13.94 -25.55 30.38
CA GLU A 908 15.08 -26.42 30.10
C GLU A 908 15.72 -26.10 28.75
N TRP A 909 14.92 -25.94 27.70
CA TRP A 909 15.41 -25.74 26.33
C TRP A 909 15.78 -24.28 26.02
N ASP A 910 15.19 -23.35 26.74
CA ASP A 910 15.42 -21.92 26.61
C ASP A 910 15.39 -21.24 28.00
N PRO A 911 16.41 -21.48 28.84
CA PRO A 911 16.48 -20.94 30.20
C PRO A 911 16.57 -19.42 30.25
N THR A 912 16.93 -18.79 29.13
CA THR A 912 17.01 -17.34 28.97
C THR A 912 15.73 -16.70 28.47
N GLY A 913 14.76 -17.50 28.01
CA GLY A 913 13.54 -17.00 27.37
C GLY A 913 13.78 -16.28 26.03
N LYS A 914 14.82 -16.68 25.29
CA LYS A 914 15.19 -16.19 23.95
C LYS A 914 14.01 -16.20 22.98
N PHE A 915 13.18 -17.23 23.02
CA PHE A 915 12.01 -17.40 22.15
C PHE A 915 10.72 -16.85 22.76
N MET A 916 10.76 -16.16 23.90
CA MET A 916 9.57 -15.57 24.50
C MET A 916 9.51 -14.06 24.27
N ASN A 917 8.31 -13.55 24.03
CA ASN A 917 8.02 -12.12 24.07
C ASN A 917 7.07 -11.82 25.23
N GLU A 918 6.71 -10.55 25.43
CA GLU A 918 5.87 -10.15 26.57
C GLU A 918 4.51 -10.87 26.60
N TYR A 919 3.92 -11.14 25.43
CA TYR A 919 2.68 -11.89 25.34
C TYR A 919 2.85 -13.36 25.76
N THR A 920 3.84 -14.07 25.21
CA THR A 920 4.03 -15.49 25.57
C THR A 920 4.53 -15.67 26.99
N LYS A 921 5.29 -14.71 27.55
CA LYS A 921 5.58 -14.67 29.00
C LYS A 921 4.31 -14.53 29.82
N GLY A 922 3.40 -13.63 29.42
CA GLY A 922 2.09 -13.47 30.06
C GLY A 922 1.23 -14.72 30.05
N LEU A 923 1.45 -15.64 29.11
CA LEU A 923 0.76 -16.93 29.01
C LEU A 923 1.46 -18.10 29.71
N LEU A 924 2.78 -18.06 29.89
CA LEU A 924 3.56 -19.22 30.35
C LEU A 924 4.24 -19.01 31.71
N VAL A 925 4.44 -17.78 32.14
CA VAL A 925 5.14 -17.46 33.39
C VAL A 925 4.14 -17.09 34.48
N VAL A 926 3.88 -18.03 35.38
CA VAL A 926 3.05 -17.78 36.57
C VAL A 926 3.81 -16.84 37.51
N GLN A 927 3.29 -15.65 37.73
CA GLN A 927 3.89 -14.69 38.66
C GLN A 927 3.71 -15.22 40.09
N THR A 928 4.78 -15.67 40.73
CA THR A 928 4.70 -15.93 42.18
C THR A 928 4.42 -14.59 42.86
N LYS A 929 3.32 -14.51 43.62
CA LYS A 929 3.05 -13.37 44.51
C LYS A 929 4.22 -13.26 45.49
N SER A 930 5.26 -12.54 45.11
CA SER A 930 6.31 -12.17 46.04
C SER A 930 5.65 -11.28 47.09
N SER A 931 5.70 -11.71 48.35
CA SER A 931 5.31 -10.94 49.52
C SER A 931 6.32 -9.83 49.79
N ASN A 932 6.64 -9.04 48.78
CA ASN A 932 7.37 -7.79 48.92
C ASN A 932 6.34 -6.68 48.82
N LEU A 933 5.67 -6.41 49.95
CA LEU A 933 5.23 -5.05 50.22
C LEU A 933 6.44 -4.16 49.95
N LEU A 934 6.35 -3.32 48.92
CA LEU A 934 7.22 -2.17 48.79
C LEU A 934 7.09 -1.38 50.09
N THR A 935 8.08 -1.50 50.97
CA THR A 935 8.33 -0.50 52.01
C THR A 935 8.68 0.78 51.28
N ILE A 936 7.66 1.58 50.97
CA ILE A 936 7.85 2.99 50.65
C ILE A 936 8.42 3.60 51.95
N PRO A 937 9.66 4.10 51.97
CA PRO A 937 10.21 4.72 53.16
C PRO A 937 9.27 5.86 53.57
N LEU A 938 8.95 5.98 54.86
CA LEU A 938 8.03 7.00 55.40
C LEU A 938 8.38 8.43 54.93
N SER A 939 9.62 8.68 54.54
CA SER A 939 10.07 9.94 53.93
C SER A 939 9.40 10.26 52.58
N ILE A 940 9.11 9.26 51.75
CA ILE A 940 8.44 9.45 50.45
C ILE A 940 6.95 9.70 50.67
N LEU A 941 6.31 8.97 51.59
CA LEU A 941 4.90 9.19 51.93
C LEU A 941 4.71 10.56 52.61
N GLY A 942 5.63 10.96 53.49
CA GLY A 942 5.66 12.30 54.09
C GLY A 942 5.85 13.41 53.06
N GLY A 943 6.66 13.19 52.03
CA GLY A 943 6.83 14.12 50.91
C GLY A 943 5.57 14.29 50.05
N ILE A 944 4.87 13.18 49.76
CA ILE A 944 3.62 13.19 48.99
C ILE A 944 2.50 13.87 49.78
N ILE A 945 2.40 13.61 51.08
CA ILE A 945 1.41 14.24 51.96
C ILE A 945 1.71 15.75 52.12
N ALA A 946 2.99 16.13 52.28
CA ALA A 946 3.38 17.54 52.37
C ALA A 946 3.10 18.32 51.08
N LEU A 947 3.35 17.71 49.91
CA LEU A 947 3.02 18.29 48.60
C LEU A 947 1.51 18.38 48.39
N GLY A 948 0.75 17.38 48.83
CA GLY A 948 -0.72 17.40 48.81
C GLY A 948 -1.28 18.54 49.66
N ILE A 949 -0.82 18.67 50.91
CA ILE A 949 -1.25 19.72 51.85
C ILE A 949 -0.85 21.11 51.34
N PHE A 950 0.36 21.29 50.81
CA PHE A 950 0.79 22.56 50.22
C PHE A 950 -0.01 22.93 48.97
N SER A 951 -0.37 21.96 48.13
CA SER A 951 -1.19 22.21 46.93
C SER A 951 -2.61 22.69 47.29
N VAL A 952 -3.22 22.08 48.32
CA VAL A 952 -4.54 22.45 48.82
C VAL A 952 -4.50 23.80 49.52
N TRP A 953 -3.47 24.05 50.34
CA TRP A 953 -3.27 25.36 50.99
C TRP A 953 -3.06 26.47 49.96
N PHE A 954 -2.28 26.23 48.90
CA PHE A 954 -2.01 27.22 47.85
C PHE A 954 -3.25 27.49 46.98
N GLN A 955 -4.07 26.46 46.70
CA GLN A 955 -5.37 26.64 46.05
C GLN A 955 -6.36 27.44 46.93
N GLN A 956 -6.40 27.19 48.24
CA GLN A 956 -7.24 27.94 49.16
C GLN A 956 -6.74 29.38 49.34
N TYR A 957 -5.43 29.63 49.38
CA TYR A 957 -4.84 30.96 49.45
C TYR A 957 -5.15 31.79 48.20
N ARG A 958 -5.03 31.20 47.00
CA ARG A 958 -5.44 31.85 45.74
C ARG A 958 -6.94 32.14 45.70
N ARG A 959 -7.80 31.21 46.16
CA ARG A 959 -9.25 31.46 46.27
C ARG A 959 -9.55 32.62 47.22
N LYS A 960 -8.86 32.72 48.36
CA LYS A 960 -9.07 33.79 49.35
C LYS A 960 -8.64 35.18 48.83
N GLN A 961 -7.55 35.25 48.05
CA GLN A 961 -7.12 36.47 47.35
C GLN A 961 -8.11 36.88 46.25
N TYR A 962 -8.67 35.90 45.52
CA TYR A 962 -9.65 36.16 44.45
C TYR A 962 -10.99 36.67 45.00
N TYR A 963 -11.44 36.16 46.16
CA TYR A 963 -12.66 36.63 46.85
C TYR A 963 -12.50 37.95 47.61
N GLN A 964 -11.27 38.43 47.84
CA GLN A 964 -11.02 39.77 48.39
C GLN A 964 -10.80 40.84 47.29
N ALA A 965 -10.64 40.41 46.04
CA ALA A 965 -10.48 41.27 44.87
C ALA A 965 -11.79 41.48 44.08
N ILE A 966 -12.78 40.59 44.28
CA ILE A 966 -14.21 40.81 43.96
C ILE A 966 -14.83 41.53 45.14
#